data_AF-A0A7V2EDG3-F1
#
_entry.id   AF-A0A7V2EDG3-F1
#
_cell.length_a   1.000
_cell.length_b   1.000
_cell.length_c   1.000
_cell.angle_alpha   90.00
_cell.angle_beta   90.00
_cell.angle_gamma   90.00
#
_symmetry.space_group_name_H-M   'P 1'
#
loop_
_entity.id
_entity.type
_entity.pdbx_description
1 polymer ?
#
loop_
_entity_poly.entity_id
_entity_poly.type
_entity_poly.pdbx_seq_one_letter_code
_entity_poly.pdbx_strand_id
1 'polypeptide(L)'
;MKKLIINFLIISLIGIIFFRPQIFKEDIKLSSKTAYYFHGFPITTIVKVNPTSELNEYEIKITPIKSNIWIGGVESDYETFNLWDLKLPKDWTISGPENKAWAWINQYDENNKNEIKIKIRAKNYIKILFGYHPEYGIVKVSIKDIEKIFNLSSDSPYVKWDTIYINELLNFSISPESKEVILDNNIKKSLKLNYFLIFLNVLVVIFYSFVFSIILTFSKNLFLKHFLIIFTILFIYFLAYFPGIYSPDSLDQVNQAITLNMNDWHTPFHTLTFLVVLKIFKHIGFYVFIQIIFSSILFAWITSKFRIREIFIILFFLFPLTSLFLITAWKDTPWTLSLIWFSFLVYFSYKENKFNLLAFILSLSFIMLFRYNGIILVPMLFVFMLILFKDKIKKIITISVLLIFLYFILNLFFYDILKVKKTYPHYSKDFLIISHYVVNNYPFSQEEKNLIEKMLSFNSIKERYSRGVSSLFWGKEGDFINLENFREYRKELRKLALKLIFSDFGTFLEHEMFSSAWIWSLSIPCYFGEYKYDNYIYFDAKIYSIGLYKNPKLPQIQKIIEKITDLIFNYFKILTTASFYFYLTIFLFFVLKNYRLILIPTILSTIIFIFISVSNDWRFLAGNYFISILLALKFITYEKINKSSN
;
A
#
# COMPACT_ATOMS: atom_id res chain seq x y z
N MET A 1 20.07 15.04 31.42
CA MET A 1 19.63 13.63 31.41
C MET A 1 18.33 13.41 32.18
N LYS A 2 18.26 13.59 33.52
CA LYS A 2 17.00 13.42 34.31
C LYS A 2 15.78 14.16 33.73
N LYS A 3 15.91 15.46 33.40
CA LYS A 3 14.84 16.27 32.78
C LYS A 3 14.37 15.75 31.39
N LEU A 4 15.25 15.03 30.67
CA LEU A 4 14.92 14.39 29.38
C LEU A 4 14.08 13.12 29.60
N ILE A 5 14.43 12.32 30.60
CA ILE A 5 13.68 11.10 30.99
C ILE A 5 12.32 11.48 31.56
N ILE A 6 12.24 12.53 32.37
CA ILE A 6 10.97 13.06 32.90
C ILE A 6 10.07 13.57 31.77
N ASN A 7 10.60 14.37 30.83
CA ASN A 7 9.81 14.80 29.68
C ASN A 7 9.42 13.64 28.75
N PHE A 8 10.29 12.65 28.56
CA PHE A 8 9.96 11.42 27.83
C PHE A 8 8.85 10.63 28.51
N LEU A 9 8.89 10.46 29.83
CA LEU A 9 7.84 9.82 30.62
C LEU A 9 6.54 10.61 30.55
N ILE A 10 6.55 11.92 30.74
CA ILE A 10 5.36 12.78 30.68
C ILE A 10 4.74 12.76 29.28
N ILE A 11 5.55 12.85 28.22
CA ILE A 11 5.04 12.80 26.83
C ILE A 11 4.55 11.40 26.46
N SER A 12 5.19 10.33 26.96
CA SER A 12 4.69 8.96 26.83
C SER A 12 3.37 8.78 27.59
N LEU A 13 3.24 9.38 28.79
CA LEU A 13 2.01 9.39 29.57
C LEU A 13 0.90 10.15 28.83
N ILE A 14 1.20 11.33 28.28
CA ILE A 14 0.28 12.11 27.45
C ILE A 14 -0.14 11.30 26.21
N GLY A 15 0.79 10.59 25.57
CA GLY A 15 0.48 9.65 24.49
C GLY A 15 -0.48 8.54 24.94
N ILE A 16 -0.20 7.88 26.07
CA ILE A 16 -1.05 6.82 26.66
C ILE A 16 -2.42 7.37 27.11
N ILE A 17 -2.50 8.63 27.53
CA ILE A 17 -3.73 9.30 27.97
C ILE A 17 -4.59 9.76 26.79
N PHE A 18 -3.99 10.38 25.76
CA PHE A 18 -4.69 10.79 24.53
C PHE A 18 -5.04 9.60 23.62
N PHE A 19 -4.25 8.53 23.61
CA PHE A 19 -4.56 7.27 22.94
C PHE A 19 -5.15 6.22 23.90
N ARG A 20 -5.94 6.65 24.90
CA ARG A 20 -6.88 5.74 25.57
C ARG A 20 -7.87 5.14 24.55
N PRO A 21 -8.40 3.92 24.79
CA PRO A 21 -9.05 3.12 23.75
C PRO A 21 -10.46 3.62 23.40
N GLN A 22 -10.54 4.63 22.52
CA GLN A 22 -11.75 5.00 21.77
C GLN A 22 -11.68 4.58 20.29
N ILE A 23 -10.55 4.01 19.87
CA ILE A 23 -10.37 3.37 18.57
C ILE A 23 -10.50 1.85 18.77
N PHE A 24 -10.80 1.12 17.70
CA PHE A 24 -10.91 -0.35 17.62
C PHE A 24 -12.28 -0.95 17.99
N LYS A 25 -13.23 -0.82 17.06
CA LYS A 25 -14.28 -1.82 16.86
C LYS A 25 -13.61 -3.10 16.32
N GLU A 26 -13.93 -4.26 16.88
CA GLU A 26 -13.45 -5.56 16.38
C GLU A 26 -14.63 -6.53 16.24
N ASP A 27 -14.90 -7.03 15.03
CA ASP A 27 -15.97 -8.02 14.84
C ASP A 27 -15.57 -9.36 15.48
N ILE A 28 -16.54 -9.95 16.20
CA ILE A 28 -16.41 -11.25 16.84
C ILE A 28 -17.49 -12.15 16.23
N LYS A 29 -17.07 -13.29 15.65
CA LYS A 29 -17.98 -14.36 15.23
C LYS A 29 -18.20 -15.30 16.41
N LEU A 30 -19.45 -15.55 16.76
CA LEU A 30 -19.85 -16.51 17.79
C LEU A 30 -20.92 -17.45 17.24
N SER A 31 -20.71 -18.75 17.40
CA SER A 31 -21.72 -19.79 17.17
C SER A 31 -22.36 -20.12 18.51
N SER A 32 -23.59 -19.69 18.74
CA SER A 32 -24.31 -19.86 19.99
C SER A 32 -25.82 -19.98 19.73
N LYS A 33 -26.52 -20.75 20.57
CA LYS A 33 -28.00 -20.74 20.62
C LYS A 33 -28.55 -19.55 21.41
N THR A 34 -27.68 -18.83 22.12
CA THR A 34 -28.02 -17.71 23.02
C THR A 34 -27.27 -16.45 22.59
N ALA A 35 -27.97 -15.32 22.46
CA ALA A 35 -27.33 -14.03 22.24
C ALA A 35 -26.75 -13.46 23.54
N TYR A 36 -25.65 -12.71 23.44
CA TYR A 36 -25.02 -12.03 24.56
C TYR A 36 -24.80 -10.55 24.20
N TYR A 37 -25.17 -9.65 25.10
CA TYR A 37 -25.03 -8.20 24.95
C TYR A 37 -24.26 -7.61 26.15
N PHE A 38 -23.53 -6.52 25.90
CA PHE A 38 -22.73 -5.81 26.90
C PHE A 38 -23.19 -4.36 26.99
N HIS A 39 -23.35 -3.82 28.19
CA HIS A 39 -23.71 -2.42 28.38
C HIS A 39 -22.75 -1.70 29.33
N GLY A 40 -22.09 -0.66 28.82
CA GLY A 40 -21.05 0.11 29.49
C GLY A 40 -19.82 0.32 28.58
N PHE A 41 -19.53 1.58 28.23
CA PHE A 41 -18.47 2.04 27.32
C PHE A 41 -18.64 1.64 25.83
N PRO A 42 -18.07 2.41 24.87
CA PRO A 42 -18.54 2.44 23.47
C PRO A 42 -18.00 1.26 22.62
N ILE A 43 -18.40 0.05 22.95
CA ILE A 43 -18.12 -1.17 22.19
C ILE A 43 -19.14 -1.30 21.06
N THR A 44 -18.84 -0.69 19.92
CA THR A 44 -19.63 -0.87 18.69
C THR A 44 -19.05 -1.99 17.83
N THR A 45 -18.98 -3.19 18.39
CA THR A 45 -18.57 -4.43 17.71
C THR A 45 -19.79 -5.07 17.05
N ILE A 46 -19.69 -5.44 15.76
CA ILE A 46 -20.74 -6.26 15.14
C ILE A 46 -20.51 -7.71 15.56
N VAL A 47 -21.34 -8.20 16.47
CA VAL A 47 -21.38 -9.62 16.84
C VAL A 47 -22.11 -10.36 15.74
N LYS A 48 -21.38 -11.16 14.94
CA LYS A 48 -22.03 -12.02 13.95
C LYS A 48 -22.42 -13.34 14.59
N VAL A 49 -23.68 -13.42 15.01
CA VAL A 49 -24.32 -14.65 15.49
C VAL A 49 -24.72 -15.49 14.27
N ASN A 50 -24.30 -16.76 14.25
CA ASN A 50 -24.88 -17.77 13.36
C ASN A 50 -25.87 -18.60 14.21
N PRO A 51 -27.18 -18.31 14.20
CA PRO A 51 -28.15 -19.15 14.89
C PRO A 51 -28.27 -20.51 14.19
N THR A 52 -28.47 -21.57 14.96
CA THR A 52 -28.90 -22.87 14.43
C THR A 52 -30.40 -22.82 14.16
N SER A 53 -30.75 -22.52 12.92
CA SER A 53 -32.13 -22.42 12.44
C SER A 53 -32.53 -23.65 11.62
N GLU A 54 -33.73 -24.14 11.91
CA GLU A 54 -34.38 -25.20 11.14
C GLU A 54 -35.00 -24.63 9.85
N LEU A 55 -35.13 -25.46 8.82
CA LEU A 55 -35.67 -25.07 7.52
C LEU A 55 -37.19 -25.10 7.57
N ASN A 56 -37.83 -23.95 7.44
CA ASN A 56 -39.29 -23.81 7.43
C ASN A 56 -39.77 -23.17 6.12
N GLU A 57 -40.99 -23.52 5.69
CA GLU A 57 -41.70 -22.81 4.61
C GLU A 57 -42.36 -21.55 5.17
N TYR A 58 -42.19 -20.43 4.47
CA TYR A 58 -42.79 -19.14 4.81
C TYR A 58 -43.63 -18.61 3.64
N GLU A 59 -44.82 -18.08 3.95
CA GLU A 59 -45.61 -17.30 3.00
C GLU A 59 -45.25 -15.81 3.13
N ILE A 60 -44.70 -15.25 2.05
CA ILE A 60 -44.47 -13.82 1.87
C ILE A 60 -45.73 -13.24 1.21
N LYS A 61 -46.29 -12.19 1.81
CA LYS A 61 -47.35 -11.36 1.20
C LYS A 61 -46.75 -10.02 0.81
N ILE A 62 -46.82 -9.67 -0.46
CA ILE A 62 -46.35 -8.39 -1.00
C ILE A 62 -47.58 -7.59 -1.44
N THR A 63 -47.87 -6.51 -0.72
CA THR A 63 -49.09 -5.69 -0.90
C THR A 63 -48.71 -4.28 -1.35
N PRO A 64 -49.23 -3.79 -2.48
CA PRO A 64 -49.09 -2.40 -2.88
C PRO A 64 -49.76 -1.44 -1.90
N ILE A 65 -49.06 -0.38 -1.51
CA ILE A 65 -49.64 0.80 -0.83
C ILE A 65 -49.76 1.97 -1.83
N LYS A 66 -48.79 2.12 -2.74
CA LYS A 66 -48.79 3.07 -3.86
C LYS A 66 -48.23 2.40 -5.12
N SER A 67 -48.70 2.81 -6.29
CA SER A 67 -48.41 2.28 -7.65
C SER A 67 -46.93 2.10 -8.01
N ASN A 68 -46.68 1.38 -9.11
CA ASN A 68 -45.36 1.14 -9.69
C ASN A 68 -44.39 0.49 -8.69
N ILE A 69 -44.57 -0.81 -8.49
CA ILE A 69 -43.65 -1.65 -7.72
C ILE A 69 -42.91 -2.54 -8.70
N TRP A 70 -41.57 -2.58 -8.59
CA TRP A 70 -40.71 -3.39 -9.43
C TRP A 70 -40.00 -4.45 -8.58
N ILE A 71 -40.27 -5.73 -8.86
CA ILE A 71 -39.65 -6.88 -8.19
C ILE A 71 -38.83 -7.64 -9.24
N GLY A 72 -37.54 -7.86 -8.98
CA GLY A 72 -36.61 -8.56 -9.89
C GLY A 72 -36.13 -9.93 -9.42
N GLY A 73 -36.54 -10.38 -8.24
CA GLY A 73 -36.13 -11.66 -7.67
C GLY A 73 -36.53 -11.80 -6.20
N VAL A 74 -36.74 -13.05 -5.77
CA VAL A 74 -36.92 -13.41 -4.35
C VAL A 74 -36.03 -14.61 -4.05
N GLU A 75 -35.21 -14.52 -3.01
CA GLU A 75 -34.33 -15.60 -2.57
C GLU A 75 -34.34 -15.73 -1.06
N SER A 76 -34.02 -16.92 -0.54
CA SER A 76 -33.74 -17.15 0.87
C SER A 76 -32.27 -17.52 1.06
N ASP A 77 -31.88 -17.84 2.30
CA ASP A 77 -30.61 -18.49 2.59
C ASP A 77 -30.56 -19.99 2.26
N TYR A 78 -31.59 -20.51 1.58
CA TYR A 78 -31.70 -21.92 1.18
C TYR A 78 -32.01 -22.11 -0.33
N GLU A 79 -32.91 -21.31 -0.91
CA GLU A 79 -33.34 -21.45 -2.30
C GLU A 79 -33.69 -20.10 -2.96
N THR A 80 -33.65 -20.04 -4.28
CA THR A 80 -34.09 -18.89 -5.08
C THR A 80 -35.44 -19.23 -5.69
N PHE A 81 -36.44 -18.36 -5.51
CA PHE A 81 -37.78 -18.58 -6.03
C PHE A 81 -37.88 -18.13 -7.51
N ASN A 82 -38.37 -19.00 -8.38
CA ASN A 82 -38.59 -18.67 -9.78
C ASN A 82 -39.90 -17.86 -9.94
N LEU A 83 -39.76 -16.57 -10.25
CA LEU A 83 -40.91 -15.66 -10.36
C LEU A 83 -41.91 -16.04 -11.47
N TRP A 84 -41.50 -16.83 -12.46
CA TRP A 84 -42.41 -17.38 -13.49
C TRP A 84 -43.43 -18.39 -12.95
N ASP A 85 -43.19 -18.97 -11.76
CA ASP A 85 -44.11 -19.94 -11.14
C ASP A 85 -45.32 -19.24 -10.45
N LEU A 86 -45.38 -17.90 -10.47
CA LEU A 86 -46.44 -17.12 -9.83
C LEU A 86 -47.71 -17.03 -10.67
N LYS A 87 -48.83 -17.39 -10.04
CA LYS A 87 -50.16 -16.99 -10.47
C LYS A 87 -50.36 -15.51 -10.12
N LEU A 88 -50.05 -14.63 -11.06
CA LEU A 88 -50.23 -13.19 -10.90
C LEU A 88 -51.72 -12.83 -10.74
N PRO A 89 -52.05 -11.84 -9.88
CA PRO A 89 -53.39 -11.28 -9.83
C PRO A 89 -53.75 -10.56 -11.13
N LYS A 90 -55.05 -10.28 -11.31
CA LYS A 90 -55.51 -9.42 -12.40
C LYS A 90 -54.79 -8.05 -12.33
N ASP A 91 -54.39 -7.56 -13.51
CA ASP A 91 -53.70 -6.28 -13.75
C ASP A 91 -52.21 -6.22 -13.31
N TRP A 92 -51.60 -7.38 -13.05
CA TRP A 92 -50.15 -7.54 -12.88
C TRP A 92 -49.53 -8.21 -14.12
N THR A 93 -48.33 -7.79 -14.51
CA THR A 93 -47.59 -8.37 -15.65
C THR A 93 -46.21 -8.86 -15.24
N ILE A 94 -45.80 -10.02 -15.75
CA ILE A 94 -44.43 -10.54 -15.67
C ILE A 94 -43.73 -10.35 -17.02
N SER A 95 -42.45 -10.00 -17.01
CA SER A 95 -41.61 -9.89 -18.22
C SER A 95 -40.16 -10.29 -17.94
N GLY A 96 -39.42 -10.70 -18.97
CA GLY A 96 -38.04 -11.14 -18.86
C GLY A 96 -37.77 -12.41 -19.66
N PRO A 97 -36.55 -12.99 -19.56
CA PRO A 97 -36.27 -14.29 -20.14
C PRO A 97 -36.92 -15.42 -19.31
N GLU A 98 -37.70 -16.27 -19.98
CA GLU A 98 -38.17 -17.53 -19.42
C GLU A 98 -36.96 -18.40 -18.99
N ASN A 99 -37.12 -19.16 -17.90
CA ASN A 99 -36.08 -20.02 -17.29
C ASN A 99 -34.83 -19.33 -16.70
N LYS A 100 -34.94 -18.06 -16.27
CA LYS A 100 -33.99 -17.46 -15.31
C LYS A 100 -34.71 -16.95 -14.07
N ALA A 101 -34.04 -17.01 -12.92
CA ALA A 101 -34.57 -16.59 -11.60
C ALA A 101 -34.82 -15.07 -11.45
N TRP A 102 -34.74 -14.32 -12.54
CA TRP A 102 -34.99 -12.88 -12.60
C TRP A 102 -36.10 -12.64 -13.63
N ALA A 103 -37.29 -12.36 -13.13
CA ALA A 103 -38.41 -11.87 -13.92
C ALA A 103 -38.94 -10.60 -13.27
N TRP A 104 -39.53 -9.73 -14.09
CA TRP A 104 -39.93 -8.39 -13.70
C TRP A 104 -41.43 -8.36 -13.52
N ILE A 105 -41.86 -8.27 -12.27
CA ILE A 105 -43.26 -8.15 -11.92
C ILE A 105 -43.59 -6.66 -11.74
N ASN A 106 -44.58 -6.17 -12.49
CA ASN A 106 -45.03 -4.78 -12.50
C ASN A 106 -46.55 -4.68 -12.21
N GLN A 107 -46.95 -3.57 -11.59
CA GLN A 107 -48.35 -3.17 -11.37
C GLN A 107 -48.52 -1.66 -11.62
N TYR A 108 -49.48 -1.29 -12.46
CA TYR A 108 -49.67 0.09 -12.94
C TYR A 108 -50.98 0.77 -12.49
N ASP A 109 -51.85 0.11 -11.72
CA ASP A 109 -53.12 0.69 -11.22
C ASP A 109 -53.02 1.11 -9.75
N GLU A 110 -53.21 2.40 -9.49
CA GLU A 110 -53.18 3.03 -8.15
C GLU A 110 -54.32 2.60 -7.22
N ASN A 111 -55.45 2.16 -7.77
CA ASN A 111 -56.62 1.77 -6.97
C ASN A 111 -56.61 0.28 -6.59
N ASN A 112 -55.77 -0.51 -7.25
CA ASN A 112 -55.71 -1.95 -7.09
C ASN A 112 -54.71 -2.32 -5.97
N LYS A 113 -55.19 -3.06 -4.96
CA LYS A 113 -54.38 -3.53 -3.80
C LYS A 113 -54.17 -5.04 -3.78
N ASN A 114 -54.30 -5.71 -4.93
CA ASN A 114 -54.09 -7.14 -5.05
C ASN A 114 -52.70 -7.53 -4.51
N GLU A 115 -52.66 -8.46 -3.56
CA GLU A 115 -51.43 -8.96 -2.96
C GLU A 115 -50.83 -10.13 -3.76
N ILE A 116 -49.50 -10.17 -3.84
CA ILE A 116 -48.75 -11.33 -4.32
C ILE A 116 -48.40 -12.22 -3.14
N LYS A 117 -48.61 -13.53 -3.29
CA LYS A 117 -48.23 -14.57 -2.31
C LYS A 117 -47.14 -15.45 -2.87
N ILE A 118 -46.01 -15.51 -2.18
CA ILE A 118 -44.86 -16.36 -2.51
C ILE A 118 -44.63 -17.31 -1.36
N LYS A 119 -44.52 -18.61 -1.63
CA LYS A 119 -44.07 -19.61 -0.66
C LYS A 119 -42.62 -19.94 -0.93
N ILE A 120 -41.78 -19.81 0.08
CA ILE A 120 -40.34 -20.10 -0.01
C ILE A 120 -39.83 -20.71 1.30
N ARG A 121 -38.92 -21.66 1.21
CA ARG A 121 -38.24 -22.25 2.37
C ARG A 121 -37.04 -21.41 2.75
N ALA A 122 -36.91 -21.07 4.03
CA ALA A 122 -35.80 -20.30 4.57
C ALA A 122 -35.38 -20.86 5.94
N LYS A 123 -34.16 -20.53 6.37
CA LYS A 123 -33.70 -20.79 7.75
C LYS A 123 -33.48 -19.49 8.52
N ASN A 124 -32.90 -18.47 7.87
CA ASN A 124 -32.46 -17.24 8.53
C ASN A 124 -33.09 -15.98 7.95
N TYR A 125 -33.17 -15.88 6.62
CA TYR A 125 -33.63 -14.67 5.95
C TYR A 125 -34.27 -14.96 4.60
N ILE A 126 -35.11 -14.02 4.18
CA ILE A 126 -35.59 -13.86 2.80
C ILE A 126 -35.09 -12.51 2.31
N LYS A 127 -34.65 -12.44 1.06
CA LYS A 127 -34.35 -11.19 0.35
C LYS A 127 -35.33 -11.00 -0.80
N ILE A 128 -35.65 -9.74 -1.07
CA ILE A 128 -36.45 -9.33 -2.22
C ILE A 128 -35.63 -8.28 -2.99
N LEU A 129 -35.46 -8.47 -4.29
CA LEU A 129 -34.79 -7.52 -5.16
C LEU A 129 -35.81 -6.48 -5.60
N PHE A 130 -35.79 -5.31 -4.96
CA PHE A 130 -36.62 -4.18 -5.36
C PHE A 130 -35.89 -3.30 -6.36
N GLY A 131 -36.66 -2.81 -7.32
CA GLY A 131 -36.33 -1.64 -8.09
C GLY A 131 -36.61 -0.36 -7.32
N TYR A 132 -35.78 0.66 -7.56
CA TYR A 132 -35.92 2.01 -7.05
C TYR A 132 -35.92 3.00 -8.21
N HIS A 133 -36.89 3.92 -8.25
CA HIS A 133 -37.10 4.87 -9.35
C HIS A 133 -37.88 6.12 -8.86
N PRO A 134 -37.75 7.31 -9.48
CA PRO A 134 -38.54 8.50 -9.10
C PRO A 134 -40.05 8.28 -9.09
N GLU A 135 -40.56 7.41 -9.97
CA GLU A 135 -41.99 7.14 -10.18
C GLU A 135 -42.51 5.91 -9.41
N TYR A 136 -41.69 5.28 -8.57
CA TYR A 136 -42.06 4.06 -7.84
C TYR A 136 -42.65 4.34 -6.46
N GLY A 137 -43.59 3.48 -6.06
CA GLY A 137 -44.42 3.68 -4.89
C GLY A 137 -43.90 3.06 -3.60
N ILE A 138 -44.84 2.65 -2.77
CA ILE A 138 -44.61 2.11 -1.43
C ILE A 138 -45.20 0.70 -1.41
N VAL A 139 -44.42 -0.25 -0.92
CA VAL A 139 -44.81 -1.66 -0.81
C VAL A 139 -44.74 -2.13 0.63
N LYS A 140 -45.77 -2.86 1.06
CA LYS A 140 -45.79 -3.60 2.32
C LYS A 140 -45.39 -5.05 2.05
N VAL A 141 -44.50 -5.60 2.86
CA VAL A 141 -44.14 -7.02 2.87
C VAL A 141 -44.47 -7.58 4.24
N SER A 142 -45.36 -8.56 4.30
CA SER A 142 -45.68 -9.30 5.52
C SER A 142 -45.20 -10.75 5.40
N ILE A 143 -44.43 -11.23 6.37
CA ILE A 143 -43.93 -12.60 6.47
C ILE A 143 -44.23 -13.09 7.89
N LYS A 144 -45.20 -13.99 8.03
CA LYS A 144 -45.70 -14.45 9.33
C LYS A 144 -46.12 -13.24 10.20
N ASP A 145 -45.46 -13.03 11.35
CA ASP A 145 -45.75 -11.94 12.30
C ASP A 145 -44.96 -10.64 11.99
N ILE A 146 -44.09 -10.65 10.97
CA ILE A 146 -43.21 -9.54 10.61
C ILE A 146 -43.84 -8.73 9.48
N GLU A 147 -44.06 -7.44 9.69
CA GLU A 147 -44.47 -6.51 8.65
C GLU A 147 -43.40 -5.44 8.42
N LYS A 148 -43.04 -5.19 7.15
CA LYS A 148 -42.13 -4.11 6.75
C LYS A 148 -42.72 -3.30 5.62
N ILE A 149 -42.48 -2.00 5.63
CA ILE A 149 -42.86 -1.07 4.57
C ILE A 149 -41.57 -0.56 3.91
N PHE A 150 -41.52 -0.64 2.58
CA PHE A 150 -40.42 -0.13 1.76
C PHE A 150 -40.93 1.03 0.90
N ASN A 151 -40.23 2.15 0.95
CA ASN A 151 -40.40 3.24 -0.02
C ASN A 151 -39.41 3.01 -1.16
N LEU A 152 -39.92 2.87 -2.38
CA LEU A 152 -39.13 2.57 -3.58
C LEU A 152 -38.81 3.82 -4.42
N SER A 153 -39.24 5.00 -3.97
CA SER A 153 -38.91 6.28 -4.59
C SER A 153 -37.42 6.62 -4.41
N SER A 154 -36.75 7.04 -5.49
CA SER A 154 -35.33 7.47 -5.49
C SER A 154 -35.05 8.55 -6.54
N ASP A 155 -34.00 9.34 -6.35
CA ASP A 155 -33.60 10.40 -7.31
C ASP A 155 -33.04 9.85 -8.64
N SER A 156 -32.68 8.56 -8.69
CA SER A 156 -32.14 7.90 -9.89
C SER A 156 -32.44 6.39 -9.90
N PRO A 157 -32.50 5.74 -11.09
CA PRO A 157 -32.86 4.32 -11.19
C PRO A 157 -31.76 3.40 -10.66
N TYR A 158 -32.10 2.48 -9.75
CA TYR A 158 -31.23 1.36 -9.37
C TYR A 158 -32.01 0.15 -8.87
N VAL A 159 -31.32 -0.98 -8.65
CA VAL A 159 -31.90 -2.18 -8.01
C VAL A 159 -31.14 -2.51 -6.73
N LYS A 160 -31.84 -3.02 -5.72
CA LYS A 160 -31.25 -3.36 -4.41
C LYS A 160 -31.95 -4.57 -3.79
N TRP A 161 -31.16 -5.50 -3.29
CA TRP A 161 -31.63 -6.61 -2.46
C TRP A 161 -31.89 -6.12 -1.03
N ASP A 162 -33.15 -6.15 -0.62
CA ASP A 162 -33.58 -5.86 0.74
C ASP A 162 -33.80 -7.15 1.53
N THR A 163 -33.18 -7.23 2.71
CA THR A 163 -33.15 -8.46 3.52
C THR A 163 -34.13 -8.36 4.69
N ILE A 164 -34.96 -9.39 4.84
CA ILE A 164 -35.90 -9.58 5.94
C ILE A 164 -35.46 -10.81 6.74
N TYR A 165 -35.03 -10.57 7.97
CA TYR A 165 -34.64 -11.63 8.91
C TYR A 165 -35.90 -12.16 9.61
N ILE A 166 -36.05 -13.48 9.60
CA ILE A 166 -37.26 -14.17 10.11
C ILE A 166 -37.00 -14.82 11.47
N ASN A 167 -35.71 -14.98 11.82
CA ASN A 167 -35.28 -15.44 13.13
C ASN A 167 -35.15 -14.24 14.09
N GLU A 168 -35.88 -14.27 15.21
CA GLU A 168 -35.87 -13.20 16.22
C GLU A 168 -34.48 -12.86 16.74
N LEU A 169 -33.57 -13.84 16.87
CA LEU A 169 -32.18 -13.60 17.31
C LEU A 169 -31.40 -12.68 16.36
N LEU A 170 -31.79 -12.60 15.08
CA LEU A 170 -31.20 -11.67 14.11
C LEU A 170 -31.90 -10.29 14.16
N ASN A 171 -33.21 -10.22 14.45
CA ASN A 171 -33.89 -8.95 14.72
C ASN A 171 -33.41 -8.29 16.04
N PHE A 172 -33.09 -9.08 17.06
CA PHE A 172 -32.56 -8.60 18.35
C PHE A 172 -31.23 -7.84 18.23
N SER A 173 -30.48 -8.03 17.14
CA SER A 173 -29.24 -7.27 16.88
C SER A 173 -29.44 -5.76 16.65
N ILE A 174 -30.70 -5.29 16.64
CA ILE A 174 -31.10 -3.91 16.30
C ILE A 174 -31.82 -3.19 17.48
N SER A 175 -32.16 -3.89 18.58
CA SER A 175 -32.89 -3.30 19.73
C SER A 175 -31.96 -2.66 20.79
N PRO A 176 -32.31 -1.55 21.47
CA PRO A 176 -31.36 -0.77 22.29
C PRO A 176 -31.09 -1.26 23.72
N GLU A 177 -31.90 -2.15 24.31
CA GLU A 177 -31.98 -2.37 25.78
C GLU A 177 -32.03 -3.88 26.14
N SER A 178 -30.94 -4.54 26.57
CA SER A 178 -30.59 -4.88 27.97
C SER A 178 -29.62 -6.11 28.06
N LYS A 179 -29.30 -6.69 29.24
CA LYS A 179 -28.08 -7.49 29.58
C LYS A 179 -28.37 -9.02 29.82
N GLU A 180 -27.49 -9.97 30.24
CA GLU A 180 -26.08 -10.03 30.73
C GLU A 180 -25.44 -11.48 30.62
N VAL A 181 -24.16 -11.59 30.20
CA VAL A 181 -22.99 -12.47 30.61
C VAL A 181 -23.18 -13.92 31.19
N ILE A 182 -22.43 -14.99 30.79
CA ILE A 182 -21.02 -15.41 31.18
C ILE A 182 -20.22 -16.13 30.03
N LEU A 183 -18.88 -16.08 30.13
CA LEU A 183 -17.74 -16.42 29.21
C LEU A 183 -17.39 -17.93 29.07
N ASP A 184 -16.62 -18.43 28.07
CA ASP A 184 -15.18 -18.17 27.81
C ASP A 184 -14.63 -18.67 26.43
N ASN A 185 -13.56 -18.01 25.92
CA ASN A 185 -12.58 -18.49 24.89
C ASN A 185 -11.49 -17.44 24.48
N ASN A 186 -11.22 -16.40 25.28
CA ASN A 186 -10.67 -15.12 24.74
C ASN A 186 -9.14 -14.98 24.62
N ILE A 187 -8.32 -15.96 25.04
CA ILE A 187 -6.87 -15.78 25.24
C ILE A 187 -6.08 -15.58 23.93
N LYS A 188 -6.48 -16.20 22.82
CA LYS A 188 -5.68 -16.20 21.57
C LYS A 188 -5.84 -14.93 20.72
N LYS A 189 -6.92 -14.17 20.91
CA LYS A 189 -7.24 -12.94 20.14
C LYS A 189 -6.63 -11.70 20.80
N SER A 190 -6.71 -11.61 22.14
CA SER A 190 -6.10 -10.52 22.92
C SER A 190 -4.58 -10.41 22.72
N LEU A 191 -3.88 -11.55 22.63
CA LEU A 191 -2.44 -11.60 22.32
C LEU A 191 -2.11 -10.89 21.00
N LYS A 192 -2.84 -11.17 19.92
CA LYS A 192 -2.61 -10.51 18.61
C LYS A 192 -2.83 -9.00 18.66
N LEU A 193 -3.84 -8.54 19.39
CA LEU A 193 -4.12 -7.12 19.58
C LEU A 193 -2.99 -6.43 20.37
N ASN A 194 -2.51 -7.06 21.45
CA ASN A 194 -1.38 -6.56 22.24
C ASN A 194 -0.09 -6.42 21.41
N TYR A 195 0.23 -7.39 20.54
CA TYR A 195 1.40 -7.28 19.66
C TYR A 195 1.26 -6.17 18.62
N PHE A 196 0.06 -5.92 18.08
CA PHE A 196 -0.20 -4.76 17.21
C PHE A 196 -0.02 -3.42 17.95
N LEU A 197 -0.50 -3.33 19.18
CA LEU A 197 -0.32 -2.13 20.02
C LEU A 197 1.15 -1.88 20.39
N ILE A 198 1.93 -2.94 20.67
CA ILE A 198 3.38 -2.83 20.87
C ILE A 198 4.06 -2.29 19.60
N PHE A 199 3.74 -2.86 18.43
CA PHE A 199 4.29 -2.38 17.16
C PHE A 199 3.92 -0.91 16.87
N LEU A 200 2.66 -0.54 17.10
CA LEU A 200 2.20 0.84 16.93
C LEU A 200 2.95 1.81 17.84
N ASN A 201 3.11 1.48 19.12
CA ASN A 201 3.88 2.29 20.06
C ASN A 201 5.36 2.41 19.64
N VAL A 202 5.98 1.33 19.15
CA VAL A 202 7.34 1.39 18.57
C VAL A 202 7.38 2.35 17.38
N LEU A 203 6.43 2.27 16.45
CA LEU A 203 6.41 3.12 15.26
C LEU A 203 6.15 4.61 15.59
N VAL A 204 5.31 4.88 16.59
CA VAL A 204 5.08 6.23 17.14
C VAL A 204 6.31 6.77 17.87
N VAL A 205 6.99 5.96 18.69
CA VAL A 205 8.26 6.34 19.34
C VAL A 205 9.35 6.62 18.31
N ILE A 206 9.42 5.82 17.23
CA ILE A 206 10.31 6.07 16.09
C ILE A 206 9.97 7.39 15.40
N PHE A 207 8.68 7.68 15.15
CA PHE A 207 8.25 8.95 14.55
C PHE A 207 8.63 10.16 15.41
N TYR A 208 8.28 10.16 16.70
CA TYR A 208 8.67 11.24 17.60
C TYR A 208 10.18 11.37 17.73
N SER A 209 10.92 10.26 17.73
CA SER A 209 12.39 10.26 17.74
C SER A 209 12.99 10.88 16.47
N PHE A 210 12.44 10.57 15.29
CA PHE A 210 12.81 11.18 14.02
C PHE A 210 12.60 12.70 14.07
N VAL A 211 11.37 13.13 14.35
CA VAL A 211 10.97 14.54 14.38
C VAL A 211 11.79 15.32 15.43
N PHE A 212 11.96 14.77 16.64
CA PHE A 212 12.72 15.40 17.71
C PHE A 212 14.22 15.48 17.38
N SER A 213 14.80 14.45 16.75
CA SER A 213 16.21 14.48 16.32
C SER A 213 16.49 15.60 15.31
N ILE A 214 15.51 15.88 14.45
CA ILE A 214 15.55 16.95 13.45
C ILE A 214 15.32 18.33 14.11
N ILE A 215 14.31 18.49 14.97
CA ILE A 215 14.01 19.78 15.62
C ILE A 215 15.18 20.29 16.48
N LEU A 216 15.96 19.41 17.10
CA LEU A 216 17.04 19.78 18.03
C LEU A 216 18.28 20.46 17.42
N THR A 217 18.41 20.60 16.09
CA THR A 217 19.70 20.98 15.47
C THR A 217 19.74 22.28 14.61
N PHE A 218 18.76 23.20 14.74
CA PHE A 218 18.50 24.30 13.77
C PHE A 218 18.17 25.68 14.33
N SER A 219 18.35 26.70 13.48
CA SER A 219 17.65 27.99 13.58
C SER A 219 16.16 27.80 13.22
N LYS A 220 15.28 27.95 14.23
CA LYS A 220 13.85 27.65 14.12
C LYS A 220 13.17 28.35 12.93
N ASN A 221 13.49 29.62 12.68
CA ASN A 221 12.77 30.44 11.69
C ASN A 221 13.05 30.02 10.24
N LEU A 222 14.30 29.75 9.86
CA LEU A 222 14.64 29.34 8.50
C LEU A 222 14.13 27.93 8.19
N PHE A 223 14.25 27.01 9.15
CA PHE A 223 13.67 25.67 9.05
C PHE A 223 12.15 25.74 8.84
N LEU A 224 11.43 26.52 9.65
CA LEU A 224 9.97 26.66 9.54
C LEU A 224 9.56 27.27 8.19
N LYS A 225 10.27 28.30 7.71
CA LYS A 225 10.02 28.90 6.39
C LYS A 225 10.17 27.88 5.26
N HIS A 226 11.25 27.10 5.27
CA HIS A 226 11.49 26.06 4.27
C HIS A 226 10.44 24.93 4.37
N PHE A 227 10.10 24.50 5.59
CA PHE A 227 9.06 23.51 5.82
C PHE A 227 7.72 23.95 5.25
N LEU A 228 7.28 25.18 5.53
CA LEU A 228 6.00 25.71 5.04
C LEU A 228 5.96 25.77 3.51
N ILE A 229 7.03 26.22 2.86
CA ILE A 229 7.13 26.24 1.39
C ILE A 229 7.00 24.83 0.81
N ILE A 230 7.79 23.88 1.32
CA ILE A 230 7.85 22.50 0.81
C ILE A 230 6.50 21.78 1.06
N PHE A 231 5.98 21.90 2.28
CA PHE A 231 4.72 21.30 2.66
C PHE A 231 3.55 21.85 1.84
N THR A 232 3.52 23.16 1.58
CA THR A 232 2.44 23.77 0.78
C THR A 232 2.43 23.22 -0.65
N ILE A 233 3.60 23.12 -1.30
CA ILE A 233 3.70 22.57 -2.66
C ILE A 233 3.29 21.09 -2.67
N LEU A 234 3.83 20.27 -1.76
CA LEU A 234 3.47 18.85 -1.66
C LEU A 234 1.99 18.63 -1.30
N PHE A 235 1.39 19.52 -0.50
CA PHE A 235 -0.03 19.46 -0.15
C PHE A 235 -0.93 19.80 -1.34
N ILE A 236 -0.58 20.79 -2.17
CA ILE A 236 -1.28 21.08 -3.43
C ILE A 236 -1.23 19.87 -4.37
N TYR A 237 -0.05 19.26 -4.52
CA TYR A 237 0.13 18.02 -5.29
C TYR A 237 -0.71 16.86 -4.72
N PHE A 238 -0.72 16.66 -3.40
CA PHE A 238 -1.55 15.66 -2.72
C PHE A 238 -3.05 15.89 -2.94
N LEU A 239 -3.53 17.14 -2.89
CA LEU A 239 -4.93 17.47 -3.19
C LEU A 239 -5.27 17.27 -4.68
N ALA A 240 -4.35 17.59 -5.59
CA ALA A 240 -4.52 17.37 -7.02
C ALA A 240 -4.60 15.88 -7.40
N TYR A 241 -3.95 14.99 -6.64
CA TYR A 241 -3.97 13.54 -6.87
C TYR A 241 -4.67 12.74 -5.76
N PHE A 242 -5.51 13.38 -4.94
CA PHE A 242 -6.10 12.76 -3.74
C PHE A 242 -6.82 11.43 -4.07
N PRO A 243 -6.59 10.33 -3.31
CA PRO A 243 -5.90 10.21 -2.02
C PRO A 243 -4.36 10.09 -2.08
N GLY A 244 -3.76 10.28 -3.24
CA GLY A 244 -2.35 10.01 -3.56
C GLY A 244 -2.25 9.04 -4.73
N ILE A 245 -1.03 8.79 -5.23
CA ILE A 245 -0.80 7.90 -6.38
C ILE A 245 -0.51 6.47 -5.87
N TYR A 246 -1.24 5.47 -6.40
CA TYR A 246 -1.10 4.06 -6.03
C TYR A 246 -0.91 3.20 -7.28
N SER A 247 0.21 2.46 -7.34
CA SER A 247 0.47 1.47 -8.38
C SER A 247 -0.03 0.07 -7.99
N PRO A 248 0.00 -0.93 -8.90
CA PRO A 248 -0.39 -2.30 -8.58
C PRO A 248 0.34 -2.87 -7.34
N ASP A 249 1.66 -2.63 -7.20
CA ASP A 249 2.45 -2.96 -5.99
C ASP A 249 1.78 -2.42 -4.71
N SER A 250 1.36 -1.15 -4.73
CA SER A 250 0.77 -0.47 -3.57
C SER A 250 -0.65 -0.96 -3.31
N LEU A 251 -1.44 -1.21 -4.36
CA LEU A 251 -2.80 -1.75 -4.25
C LEU A 251 -2.79 -3.16 -3.66
N ASP A 252 -1.86 -4.03 -4.07
CA ASP A 252 -1.67 -5.35 -3.47
C ASP A 252 -1.32 -5.23 -1.97
N GLN A 253 -0.35 -4.39 -1.59
CA GLN A 253 -0.02 -4.21 -0.16
C GLN A 253 -1.19 -3.61 0.64
N VAL A 254 -2.00 -2.73 0.05
CA VAL A 254 -3.21 -2.22 0.71
C VAL A 254 -4.26 -3.33 0.87
N ASN A 255 -4.47 -4.16 -0.15
CA ASN A 255 -5.34 -5.34 -0.05
C ASN A 255 -4.85 -6.34 1.01
N GLN A 256 -3.55 -6.64 1.05
CA GLN A 256 -2.92 -7.46 2.10
C GLN A 256 -3.16 -6.87 3.50
N ALA A 257 -3.10 -5.54 3.65
CA ALA A 257 -3.39 -4.87 4.92
C ALA A 257 -4.88 -4.99 5.32
N ILE A 258 -5.81 -4.81 4.37
CA ILE A 258 -7.27 -4.90 4.59
C ILE A 258 -7.74 -6.33 4.87
N THR A 259 -7.09 -7.34 4.27
CA THR A 259 -7.43 -8.77 4.41
C THR A 259 -6.67 -9.46 5.53
N LEU A 260 -5.55 -8.87 5.99
CA LEU A 260 -4.54 -9.49 6.85
C LEU A 260 -3.91 -10.77 6.26
N ASN A 261 -4.13 -11.04 4.97
CA ASN A 261 -3.54 -12.16 4.23
C ASN A 261 -2.20 -11.72 3.60
N MET A 262 -1.23 -11.43 4.47
CA MET A 262 0.05 -10.86 4.05
C MET A 262 1.01 -11.89 3.45
N ASN A 263 1.82 -11.46 2.49
CA ASN A 263 2.91 -12.21 1.89
C ASN A 263 4.20 -11.37 1.86
N ASP A 264 5.35 -12.00 1.57
CA ASP A 264 6.68 -11.35 1.56
C ASP A 264 7.18 -10.95 0.16
N TRP A 265 6.31 -10.95 -0.87
CA TRP A 265 6.66 -10.47 -2.22
C TRP A 265 7.11 -9.01 -2.20
N HIS A 266 6.50 -8.25 -1.29
CA HIS A 266 6.94 -6.95 -0.84
C HIS A 266 7.20 -6.98 0.67
N THR A 267 7.98 -6.03 1.18
CA THR A 267 8.37 -5.99 2.59
C THR A 267 7.14 -5.88 3.50
N PRO A 268 6.91 -6.84 4.43
CA PRO A 268 5.75 -6.82 5.32
C PRO A 268 5.68 -5.57 6.21
N PHE A 269 6.82 -4.94 6.49
CA PHE A 269 6.90 -3.67 7.21
C PHE A 269 6.13 -2.55 6.50
N HIS A 270 6.22 -2.45 5.16
CA HIS A 270 5.48 -1.45 4.39
C HIS A 270 3.97 -1.75 4.36
N THR A 271 3.59 -3.02 4.18
CA THR A 271 2.20 -3.48 4.31
C THR A 271 1.62 -3.11 5.70
N LEU A 272 2.43 -3.22 6.75
CA LEU A 272 2.03 -2.91 8.11
C LEU A 272 1.91 -1.40 8.38
N THR A 273 2.66 -0.54 7.68
CA THR A 273 2.44 0.91 7.74
C THR A 273 1.08 1.33 7.16
N PHE A 274 0.62 0.68 6.07
CA PHE A 274 -0.75 0.86 5.58
C PHE A 274 -1.78 0.36 6.59
N LEU A 275 -1.57 -0.82 7.20
CA LEU A 275 -2.48 -1.35 8.23
C LEU A 275 -2.61 -0.39 9.42
N VAL A 276 -1.52 0.19 9.91
CA VAL A 276 -1.52 1.19 11.00
C VAL A 276 -2.37 2.41 10.60
N VAL A 277 -2.14 2.98 9.41
CA VAL A 277 -2.92 4.13 8.92
C VAL A 277 -4.40 3.80 8.82
N LEU A 278 -4.75 2.65 8.22
CA LEU A 278 -6.14 2.21 8.06
C LEU A 278 -6.83 1.93 9.41
N LYS A 279 -6.10 1.40 10.40
CA LYS A 279 -6.65 1.14 11.75
C LYS A 279 -6.92 2.42 12.54
N ILE A 280 -6.11 3.47 12.36
CA ILE A 280 -6.26 4.75 13.08
C ILE A 280 -7.24 5.67 12.35
N PHE A 281 -6.99 5.95 11.06
CA PHE A 281 -7.68 7.00 10.31
C PHE A 281 -8.82 6.47 9.42
N LYS A 282 -8.91 5.15 9.20
CA LYS A 282 -9.91 4.49 8.33
C LYS A 282 -9.93 4.95 6.88
N HIS A 283 -8.96 5.77 6.46
CA HIS A 283 -8.88 6.34 5.12
C HIS A 283 -7.42 6.33 4.64
N ILE A 284 -7.15 5.71 3.48
CA ILE A 284 -5.79 5.41 3.05
C ILE A 284 -4.95 6.65 2.73
N GLY A 285 -5.57 7.74 2.28
CA GLY A 285 -4.86 9.00 1.95
C GLY A 285 -4.12 9.64 3.11
N PHE A 286 -4.42 9.27 4.37
CA PHE A 286 -3.60 9.68 5.51
C PHE A 286 -2.17 9.13 5.46
N TYR A 287 -1.92 8.03 4.75
CA TYR A 287 -0.58 7.50 4.52
C TYR A 287 0.27 8.52 3.75
N VAL A 288 -0.25 8.99 2.61
CA VAL A 288 0.44 9.97 1.77
C VAL A 288 0.52 11.33 2.46
N PHE A 289 -0.52 11.73 3.20
CA PHE A 289 -0.47 12.94 4.04
C PHE A 289 0.66 12.90 5.08
N ILE A 290 0.83 11.76 5.78
CA ILE A 290 1.95 11.54 6.71
C ILE A 290 3.29 11.56 5.95
N GLN A 291 3.37 10.91 4.78
CA GLN A 291 4.57 10.87 3.94
C GLN A 291 5.03 12.26 3.48
N ILE A 292 4.12 13.17 3.10
CA ILE A 292 4.50 14.54 2.72
C ILE A 292 4.97 15.37 3.93
N ILE A 293 4.45 15.13 5.14
CA ILE A 293 4.95 15.78 6.37
C ILE A 293 6.39 15.34 6.64
N PHE A 294 6.65 14.03 6.63
CA PHE A 294 8.01 13.47 6.79
C PHE A 294 8.98 14.04 5.75
N SER A 295 8.57 14.06 4.48
CA SER A 295 9.35 14.62 3.38
C SER A 295 9.67 16.09 3.62
N SER A 296 8.66 16.89 3.98
CA SER A 296 8.81 18.33 4.24
C SER A 296 9.77 18.61 5.39
N ILE A 297 9.69 17.83 6.48
CA ILE A 297 10.60 17.91 7.63
C ILE A 297 12.04 17.59 7.19
N LEU A 298 12.26 16.51 6.44
CA LEU A 298 13.59 16.11 5.98
C LEU A 298 14.22 17.11 5.01
N PHE A 299 13.48 17.59 4.01
CA PHE A 299 14.02 18.53 3.05
C PHE A 299 14.18 19.94 3.64
N ALA A 300 13.32 20.37 4.57
CA ALA A 300 13.54 21.60 5.34
C ALA A 300 14.81 21.53 6.21
N TRP A 301 15.08 20.37 6.84
CA TRP A 301 16.30 20.08 7.58
C TRP A 301 17.55 20.25 6.70
N ILE A 302 17.60 19.62 5.52
CA ILE A 302 18.75 19.73 4.59
C ILE A 302 18.90 21.17 4.08
N THR A 303 17.84 21.72 3.49
CA THR A 303 17.87 23.02 2.80
C THR A 303 18.22 24.17 3.75
N SER A 304 17.78 24.13 5.02
CA SER A 304 18.09 25.16 6.02
C SER A 304 19.53 25.10 6.54
N LYS A 305 20.12 23.90 6.76
CA LYS A 305 21.58 23.78 7.05
C LYS A 305 22.43 24.29 5.90
N PHE A 306 22.01 24.01 4.68
CA PHE A 306 22.71 24.45 3.48
C PHE A 306 22.43 25.91 3.10
N ARG A 307 21.42 26.53 3.72
CA ARG A 307 20.90 27.88 3.41
C ARG A 307 20.56 28.02 1.92
N ILE A 308 19.91 27.00 1.34
CA ILE A 308 19.43 27.01 -0.04
C ILE A 308 18.33 28.08 -0.15
N ARG A 309 18.39 28.93 -1.17
CA ARG A 309 17.40 30.00 -1.38
C ARG A 309 16.03 29.42 -1.75
N GLU A 310 14.99 30.10 -1.28
CA GLU A 310 13.59 29.69 -1.40
C GLU A 310 13.17 29.46 -2.86
N ILE A 311 13.62 30.31 -3.79
CA ILE A 311 13.33 30.14 -5.22
C ILE A 311 13.80 28.79 -5.78
N PHE A 312 14.95 28.29 -5.32
CA PHE A 312 15.48 26.99 -5.75
C PHE A 312 14.73 25.83 -5.10
N ILE A 313 14.25 26.01 -3.87
CA ILE A 313 13.36 25.05 -3.20
C ILE A 313 12.03 24.97 -3.97
N ILE A 314 11.43 26.12 -4.29
CA ILE A 314 10.17 26.21 -5.04
C ILE A 314 10.33 25.52 -6.40
N LEU A 315 11.36 25.85 -7.18
CA LEU A 315 11.60 25.22 -8.49
C LEU A 315 11.81 23.70 -8.37
N PHE A 316 12.52 23.23 -7.35
CA PHE A 316 12.76 21.80 -7.15
C PHE A 316 11.49 21.02 -6.82
N PHE A 317 10.61 21.56 -5.97
CA PHE A 317 9.34 20.91 -5.62
C PHE A 317 8.23 21.13 -6.64
N LEU A 318 8.26 22.22 -7.42
CA LEU A 318 7.35 22.38 -8.56
C LEU A 318 7.70 21.44 -9.73
N PHE A 319 8.95 20.98 -9.85
CA PHE A 319 9.32 19.99 -10.86
C PHE A 319 8.55 18.67 -10.63
N PRO A 320 7.75 18.19 -11.59
CA PRO A 320 6.79 17.11 -11.32
C PRO A 320 7.41 15.81 -10.82
N LEU A 321 8.59 15.42 -11.32
CA LEU A 321 9.28 14.21 -10.89
C LEU A 321 9.55 14.17 -9.36
N THR A 322 9.83 15.34 -8.76
CA THR A 322 10.01 15.47 -7.30
C THR A 322 8.71 15.19 -6.56
N SER A 323 7.66 15.97 -6.85
CA SER A 323 6.44 15.96 -6.05
C SER A 323 5.57 14.74 -6.35
N LEU A 324 5.48 14.30 -7.61
CA LEU A 324 4.75 13.08 -7.96
C LEU A 324 5.35 11.85 -7.27
N PHE A 325 6.69 11.70 -7.23
CA PHE A 325 7.35 10.64 -6.47
C PHE A 325 7.02 10.72 -4.97
N LEU A 326 7.10 11.91 -4.37
CA LEU A 326 6.86 12.11 -2.94
C LEU A 326 5.39 11.95 -2.50
N ILE A 327 4.42 12.07 -3.41
CA ILE A 327 3.00 11.74 -3.15
C ILE A 327 2.61 10.31 -3.59
N THR A 328 3.54 9.55 -4.19
CA THR A 328 3.28 8.16 -4.57
C THR A 328 3.48 7.24 -3.38
N ALA A 329 2.50 6.37 -3.12
CA ALA A 329 2.47 5.48 -1.96
C ALA A 329 3.33 4.22 -2.16
N TRP A 330 4.56 4.38 -2.64
CA TRP A 330 5.51 3.28 -2.82
C TRP A 330 6.37 3.05 -1.59
N LYS A 331 6.77 1.79 -1.38
CA LYS A 331 7.88 1.37 -0.50
C LYS A 331 9.20 2.08 -0.83
N ASP A 332 9.38 2.48 -2.09
CA ASP A 332 10.54 3.23 -2.59
C ASP A 332 10.66 4.64 -2.02
N THR A 333 9.54 5.31 -1.75
CA THR A 333 9.54 6.70 -1.27
C THR A 333 10.11 6.84 0.15
N PRO A 334 9.60 6.14 1.19
CA PRO A 334 10.20 6.22 2.52
C PRO A 334 11.59 5.57 2.59
N TRP A 335 11.88 4.59 1.72
CA TRP A 335 13.23 4.02 1.58
C TRP A 335 14.23 5.06 1.06
N THR A 336 13.89 5.79 -0.01
CA THR A 336 14.70 6.87 -0.60
C THR A 336 14.88 8.02 0.39
N LEU A 337 13.82 8.44 1.08
CA LEU A 337 13.90 9.45 2.16
C LEU A 337 14.87 9.02 3.27
N SER A 338 14.89 7.73 3.61
CA SER A 338 15.79 7.19 4.64
C SER A 338 17.26 7.14 4.17
N LEU A 339 17.50 6.82 2.90
CA LEU A 339 18.84 6.89 2.28
C LEU A 339 19.36 8.33 2.23
N ILE A 340 18.52 9.28 1.81
CA ILE A 340 18.82 10.72 1.84
C ILE A 340 19.16 11.15 3.28
N TRP A 341 18.30 10.81 4.25
CA TRP A 341 18.52 11.16 5.65
C TRP A 341 19.86 10.61 6.16
N PHE A 342 20.18 9.35 5.89
CA PHE A 342 21.47 8.75 6.24
C PHE A 342 22.65 9.49 5.60
N SER A 343 22.62 9.75 4.28
CA SER A 343 23.68 10.47 3.55
C SER A 343 24.02 11.83 4.16
N PHE A 344 23.00 12.64 4.45
CA PHE A 344 23.19 13.95 5.05
C PHE A 344 23.55 13.85 6.55
N LEU A 345 23.02 12.86 7.28
CA LEU A 345 23.35 12.62 8.68
C LEU A 345 24.83 12.27 8.84
N VAL A 346 25.37 11.36 8.01
CA VAL A 346 26.82 11.05 7.98
C VAL A 346 27.64 12.32 7.80
N TYR A 347 27.31 13.13 6.79
CA TYR A 347 28.06 14.34 6.48
C TYR A 347 28.04 15.38 7.62
N PHE A 348 26.87 15.69 8.18
CA PHE A 348 26.78 16.64 9.28
C PHE A 348 27.39 16.09 10.57
N SER A 349 27.22 14.80 10.88
CA SER A 349 27.89 14.16 12.03
C SER A 349 29.41 14.20 11.92
N TYR A 350 29.97 14.05 10.71
CA TYR A 350 31.41 14.18 10.46
C TYR A 350 31.88 15.64 10.57
N LYS A 351 31.23 16.58 9.88
CA LYS A 351 31.61 18.01 9.91
C LYS A 351 31.44 18.67 11.27
N GLU A 352 30.44 18.28 12.06
CA GLU A 352 30.18 18.85 13.40
C GLU A 352 30.80 18.02 14.55
N ASN A 353 31.43 16.87 14.27
CA ASN A 353 31.87 15.86 15.26
C ASN A 353 30.74 15.45 16.25
N LYS A 354 29.49 15.42 15.77
CA LYS A 354 28.30 15.12 16.58
C LYS A 354 27.63 13.84 16.12
N PHE A 355 27.87 12.75 16.82
CA PHE A 355 27.31 11.43 16.49
C PHE A 355 25.96 11.19 17.19
N ASN A 356 24.86 11.30 16.44
CA ASN A 356 23.51 10.99 16.94
C ASN A 356 23.18 9.50 16.75
N LEU A 357 23.43 8.70 17.79
CA LEU A 357 23.23 7.26 17.79
C LEU A 357 21.81 6.84 17.35
N LEU A 358 20.78 7.51 17.87
CA LEU A 358 19.39 7.18 17.57
C LEU A 358 19.04 7.47 16.11
N ALA A 359 19.46 8.61 15.57
CA ALA A 359 19.23 8.93 14.16
C ALA A 359 19.90 7.93 13.21
N PHE A 360 21.10 7.42 13.54
CA PHE A 360 21.74 6.35 12.77
C PHE A 360 21.01 5.01 12.87
N ILE A 361 20.54 4.61 14.06
CA ILE A 361 19.73 3.39 14.21
C ILE A 361 18.46 3.48 13.36
N LEU A 362 17.73 4.60 13.44
CA LEU A 362 16.45 4.76 12.74
C LEU A 362 16.62 4.82 11.21
N SER A 363 17.56 5.61 10.71
CA SER A 363 17.81 5.72 9.26
C SER A 363 18.23 4.38 8.64
N LEU A 364 19.16 3.66 9.26
CA LEU A 364 19.56 2.32 8.79
C LEU A 364 18.45 1.27 8.96
N SER A 365 17.66 1.33 10.04
CA SER A 365 16.48 0.48 10.21
C SER A 365 15.49 0.66 9.05
N PHE A 366 15.16 1.90 8.70
CA PHE A 366 14.24 2.17 7.60
C PHE A 366 14.79 1.75 6.23
N ILE A 367 16.09 1.98 5.97
CA ILE A 367 16.75 1.46 4.76
C ILE A 367 16.60 -0.06 4.69
N MET A 368 16.82 -0.79 5.79
CA MET A 368 16.69 -2.25 5.86
C MET A 368 15.24 -2.75 5.72
N LEU A 369 14.26 -2.04 6.29
CA LEU A 369 12.90 -2.54 6.47
C LEU A 369 11.94 -2.17 5.35
N PHE A 370 12.09 -1.01 4.69
CA PHE A 370 11.22 -0.64 3.58
C PHE A 370 11.54 -1.42 2.28
N ARG A 371 12.78 -1.86 2.05
CA ARG A 371 13.16 -2.70 0.89
C ARG A 371 14.20 -3.74 1.26
N TYR A 372 14.04 -4.97 0.75
CA TYR A 372 15.01 -6.07 0.94
C TYR A 372 16.42 -5.73 0.46
N ASN A 373 16.57 -4.88 -0.58
CA ASN A 373 17.86 -4.35 -1.04
C ASN A 373 18.67 -3.69 0.09
N GLY A 374 17.98 -3.12 1.10
CA GLY A 374 18.59 -2.53 2.27
C GLY A 374 19.36 -3.51 3.17
N ILE A 375 19.01 -4.79 3.16
CA ILE A 375 19.71 -5.84 3.93
C ILE A 375 21.15 -6.00 3.42
N ILE A 376 21.39 -5.80 2.11
CA ILE A 376 22.72 -5.82 1.49
C ILE A 376 23.43 -4.47 1.66
N LEU A 377 22.69 -3.36 1.54
CA LEU A 377 23.25 -2.01 1.65
C LEU A 377 23.74 -1.68 3.07
N VAL A 378 22.99 -2.02 4.11
CA VAL A 378 23.32 -1.65 5.50
C VAL A 378 24.70 -2.16 5.97
N PRO A 379 25.11 -3.42 5.71
CA PRO A 379 26.49 -3.86 5.93
C PRO A 379 27.55 -3.00 5.25
N MET A 380 27.33 -2.59 3.99
CA MET A 380 28.26 -1.71 3.26
C MET A 380 28.32 -0.30 3.88
N LEU A 381 27.16 0.21 4.34
CA LEU A 381 27.09 1.47 5.08
C LEU A 381 27.77 1.39 6.45
N PHE A 382 27.76 0.23 7.13
CA PHE A 382 28.51 0.01 8.36
C PHE A 382 30.02 0.06 8.14
N VAL A 383 30.53 -0.62 7.10
CA VAL A 383 31.96 -0.55 6.73
C VAL A 383 32.36 0.89 6.44
N PHE A 384 31.54 1.63 5.69
CA PHE A 384 31.75 3.07 5.45
C PHE A 384 31.78 3.90 6.74
N MET A 385 30.85 3.65 7.69
CA MET A 385 30.86 4.32 9.00
C MET A 385 32.09 3.98 9.84
N LEU A 386 32.56 2.73 9.83
CA LEU A 386 33.77 2.31 10.57
C LEU A 386 35.03 2.98 10.03
N ILE A 387 35.14 3.13 8.71
CA ILE A 387 36.24 3.86 8.05
C ILE A 387 36.23 5.34 8.45
N LEU A 388 35.05 5.96 8.53
CA LEU A 388 34.88 7.40 8.74
C LEU A 388 34.94 7.84 10.21
N PHE A 389 34.36 7.06 11.13
CA PHE A 389 34.22 7.38 12.55
C PHE A 389 34.98 6.37 13.43
N LYS A 390 36.28 6.21 13.17
CA LYS A 390 37.17 5.25 13.86
C LYS A 390 37.19 5.42 15.38
N ASP A 391 36.98 6.64 15.87
CA ASP A 391 36.89 6.97 17.30
C ASP A 391 35.52 6.62 17.92
N LYS A 392 34.50 6.30 17.11
CA LYS A 392 33.15 5.91 17.55
C LYS A 392 32.85 4.42 17.34
N ILE A 393 33.84 3.56 17.08
CA ILE A 393 33.67 2.11 16.80
C ILE A 393 32.69 1.43 17.78
N LYS A 394 32.83 1.65 19.10
CA LYS A 394 31.91 1.07 20.10
C LYS A 394 30.44 1.40 19.81
N LYS A 395 30.14 2.65 19.43
CA LYS A 395 28.78 3.09 19.05
C LYS A 395 28.30 2.42 17.77
N ILE A 396 29.19 2.25 16.78
CA ILE A 396 28.84 1.59 15.51
C ILE A 396 28.51 0.12 15.74
N ILE A 397 29.32 -0.58 16.53
CA ILE A 397 29.04 -1.97 16.95
C ILE A 397 27.69 -2.04 17.67
N THR A 398 27.36 -1.11 18.57
CA THR A 398 26.03 -1.03 19.19
C THR A 398 24.91 -0.89 18.15
N ILE A 399 25.07 -0.06 17.12
CA ILE A 399 24.08 0.04 16.03
C ILE A 399 23.95 -1.31 15.30
N SER A 400 25.06 -1.93 14.90
CA SER A 400 25.06 -3.21 14.19
C SER A 400 24.35 -4.31 14.99
N VAL A 401 24.66 -4.46 16.27
CA VAL A 401 24.01 -5.44 17.16
C VAL A 401 22.51 -5.14 17.30
N LEU A 402 22.11 -3.88 17.47
CA LEU A 402 20.70 -3.49 17.58
C LEU A 402 19.91 -3.72 16.28
N LEU A 403 20.51 -3.49 15.10
CA LEU A 403 19.83 -3.79 13.83
C LEU A 403 19.70 -5.29 13.58
N ILE A 404 20.71 -6.09 13.93
CA ILE A 404 20.65 -7.56 13.85
C ILE A 404 19.52 -8.08 14.76
N PHE A 405 19.46 -7.60 16.00
CA PHE A 405 18.41 -7.96 16.95
C PHE A 405 17.02 -7.52 16.48
N LEU A 406 16.88 -6.30 15.95
CA LEU A 406 15.65 -5.79 15.36
C LEU A 406 15.20 -6.64 14.16
N TYR A 407 16.12 -7.04 13.28
CA TYR A 407 15.84 -7.92 12.15
C TYR A 407 15.31 -9.29 12.61
N PHE A 408 15.92 -9.91 13.62
CA PHE A 408 15.42 -11.17 14.17
C PHE A 408 14.04 -11.03 14.82
N ILE A 409 13.82 -10.01 15.65
CA ILE A 409 12.51 -9.73 16.26
C ILE A 409 11.44 -9.54 15.19
N LEU A 410 11.71 -8.73 14.16
CA LEU A 410 10.73 -8.46 13.12
C LEU A 410 10.45 -9.68 12.24
N ASN A 411 11.44 -10.53 11.98
CA ASN A 411 11.21 -11.81 11.30
C ASN A 411 10.31 -12.75 12.11
N LEU A 412 10.58 -12.92 13.41
CA LEU A 412 9.71 -13.71 14.31
C LEU A 412 8.29 -13.12 14.34
N PHE A 413 8.17 -11.80 14.46
CA PHE A 413 6.88 -11.12 14.44
C PHE A 413 6.12 -11.30 13.10
N PHE A 414 6.78 -11.15 11.96
CA PHE A 414 6.15 -11.31 10.64
C PHE A 414 5.76 -12.76 10.35
N TYR A 415 6.68 -13.72 10.50
CA TYR A 415 6.44 -15.10 10.09
C TYR A 415 5.72 -15.93 11.16
N ASP A 416 6.00 -15.71 12.45
CA ASP A 416 5.42 -16.53 13.52
C ASP A 416 4.18 -15.93 14.18
N ILE A 417 4.08 -14.59 14.29
CA ILE A 417 2.90 -13.92 14.88
C ILE A 417 1.88 -13.53 13.80
N LEU A 418 2.30 -12.79 12.77
CA LEU A 418 1.41 -12.37 11.68
C LEU A 418 1.17 -13.45 10.60
N LYS A 419 1.96 -14.54 10.60
CA LYS A 419 1.85 -15.66 9.63
C LYS A 419 1.97 -15.22 8.16
N VAL A 420 2.86 -14.25 7.90
CA VAL A 420 3.20 -13.80 6.54
C VAL A 420 3.64 -14.98 5.66
N LYS A 421 3.05 -15.11 4.48
CA LYS A 421 3.37 -16.17 3.51
C LYS A 421 4.69 -15.90 2.79
N LYS A 422 5.59 -16.90 2.75
CA LYS A 422 6.86 -16.83 2.01
C LYS A 422 6.70 -17.16 0.54
N THR A 423 7.01 -16.19 -0.32
CA THR A 423 6.92 -16.18 -1.79
C THR A 423 8.29 -16.22 -2.47
N TYR A 424 9.35 -15.83 -1.75
CA TYR A 424 10.75 -15.88 -2.20
C TYR A 424 11.05 -15.08 -3.49
N PRO A 425 10.75 -13.77 -3.56
CA PRO A 425 10.90 -12.97 -4.78
C PRO A 425 12.37 -12.84 -5.26
N HIS A 426 13.36 -13.14 -4.41
CA HIS A 426 14.79 -13.05 -4.72
C HIS A 426 15.30 -14.12 -5.70
N TYR A 427 14.53 -15.18 -5.99
CA TYR A 427 14.89 -16.13 -7.06
C TYR A 427 14.51 -15.61 -8.45
N SER A 428 13.72 -14.53 -8.57
CA SER A 428 13.35 -13.97 -9.87
C SER A 428 14.57 -13.48 -10.68
N LYS A 429 15.63 -13.01 -10.01
CA LYS A 429 16.92 -12.69 -10.65
C LYS A 429 17.62 -13.95 -11.18
N ASP A 430 17.59 -15.07 -10.44
CA ASP A 430 18.18 -16.33 -10.90
C ASP A 430 17.54 -16.81 -12.21
N PHE A 431 16.20 -16.72 -12.27
CA PHE A 431 15.47 -17.11 -13.47
C PHE A 431 15.64 -16.12 -14.63
N LEU A 432 15.84 -14.83 -14.35
CA LEU A 432 16.23 -13.84 -15.36
C LEU A 432 17.60 -14.15 -15.95
N ILE A 433 18.58 -14.54 -15.12
CA ILE A 433 19.90 -14.98 -15.55
C ILE A 433 19.77 -16.23 -16.43
N ILE A 434 19.09 -17.29 -15.95
CA ILE A 434 18.86 -18.52 -16.71
C ILE A 434 18.18 -18.23 -18.06
N SER A 435 17.19 -17.34 -18.08
CA SER A 435 16.48 -16.92 -19.30
C SER A 435 17.42 -16.26 -20.32
N HIS A 436 18.46 -15.54 -19.88
CA HIS A 436 19.46 -14.98 -20.80
C HIS A 436 20.28 -16.08 -21.50
N TYR A 437 20.67 -17.13 -20.78
CA TYR A 437 21.34 -18.30 -21.36
C TYR A 437 20.43 -19.07 -22.34
N VAL A 438 19.11 -19.10 -22.09
CA VAL A 438 18.11 -19.67 -23.03
C VAL A 438 18.05 -18.87 -24.33
N VAL A 439 18.07 -17.53 -24.27
CA VAL A 439 18.06 -16.67 -25.46
C VAL A 439 19.38 -16.78 -26.24
N ASN A 440 20.52 -16.88 -25.55
CA ASN A 440 21.84 -17.10 -26.17
C ASN A 440 22.11 -18.56 -26.59
N ASN A 441 21.09 -19.44 -26.58
CA ASN A 441 21.18 -20.83 -27.04
C ASN A 441 22.24 -21.69 -26.32
N TYR A 442 22.46 -21.46 -25.02
CA TYR A 442 23.37 -22.27 -24.20
C TYR A 442 23.00 -23.77 -24.27
N PRO A 443 23.99 -24.70 -24.33
CA PRO A 443 23.76 -26.13 -24.48
C PRO A 443 23.35 -26.81 -23.16
N PHE A 444 22.12 -26.55 -22.70
CA PHE A 444 21.53 -27.17 -21.52
C PHE A 444 21.39 -28.70 -21.66
N SER A 445 21.62 -29.42 -20.55
CA SER A 445 21.30 -30.85 -20.45
C SER A 445 19.79 -31.09 -20.51
N GLN A 446 19.34 -32.33 -20.74
CA GLN A 446 17.91 -32.64 -20.76
C GLN A 446 17.24 -32.40 -19.39
N GLU A 447 17.94 -32.67 -18.29
CA GLU A 447 17.45 -32.38 -16.94
C GLU A 447 17.26 -30.87 -16.71
N GLU A 448 18.21 -30.06 -17.20
CA GLU A 448 18.17 -28.60 -17.08
C GLU A 448 17.04 -28.00 -17.93
N LYS A 449 16.86 -28.50 -19.17
CA LYS A 449 15.71 -28.14 -20.01
C LYS A 449 14.38 -28.46 -19.32
N ASN A 450 14.25 -29.67 -18.78
CA ASN A 450 13.05 -30.10 -18.06
C ASN A 450 12.79 -29.23 -16.81
N LEU A 451 13.83 -28.79 -16.10
CA LEU A 451 13.71 -27.89 -14.94
C LEU A 451 13.24 -26.48 -15.34
N ILE A 452 13.71 -25.95 -16.47
CA ILE A 452 13.32 -24.63 -16.98
C ILE A 452 11.88 -24.66 -17.51
N GLU A 453 11.52 -25.67 -18.32
CA GLU A 453 10.17 -25.86 -18.88
C GLU A 453 9.08 -25.99 -17.80
N LYS A 454 9.40 -26.50 -16.60
CA LYS A 454 8.48 -26.48 -15.44
C LYS A 454 8.07 -25.07 -15.01
N MET A 455 8.86 -24.04 -15.31
CA MET A 455 8.57 -22.64 -14.94
C MET A 455 7.85 -21.91 -16.06
N LEU A 456 8.43 -21.95 -17.26
CA LEU A 456 7.98 -21.26 -18.46
C LEU A 456 8.65 -21.91 -19.68
N SER A 457 7.94 -22.03 -20.80
CA SER A 457 8.49 -22.71 -21.98
C SER A 457 9.69 -21.96 -22.59
N PHE A 458 10.62 -22.67 -23.22
CA PHE A 458 11.75 -22.06 -23.92
C PHE A 458 11.30 -21.06 -25.01
N ASN A 459 10.16 -21.33 -25.66
CA ASN A 459 9.58 -20.42 -26.66
C ASN A 459 9.03 -19.15 -25.99
N SER A 460 8.26 -19.28 -24.90
CA SER A 460 7.75 -18.14 -24.14
C SER A 460 8.90 -17.31 -23.56
N ILE A 461 9.99 -17.94 -23.08
CA ILE A 461 11.22 -17.25 -22.65
C ILE A 461 11.83 -16.46 -23.81
N LYS A 462 12.01 -17.07 -24.99
CA LYS A 462 12.61 -16.41 -26.16
C LYS A 462 11.76 -15.25 -26.71
N GLU A 463 10.44 -15.38 -26.72
CA GLU A 463 9.53 -14.29 -27.13
C GLU A 463 9.55 -13.12 -26.12
N ARG A 464 9.61 -13.42 -24.82
CA ARG A 464 9.29 -12.45 -23.76
C ARG A 464 10.49 -11.98 -22.93
N TYR A 465 11.70 -12.48 -23.16
CA TYR A 465 12.88 -12.04 -22.44
C TYR A 465 13.12 -10.54 -22.65
N SER A 466 13.31 -9.81 -21.55
CA SER A 466 13.58 -8.37 -21.57
C SER A 466 14.56 -7.99 -20.45
N ARG A 467 14.79 -6.69 -20.25
CA ARG A 467 15.72 -6.19 -19.22
C ARG A 467 15.22 -6.41 -17.79
N GLY A 468 13.96 -6.80 -17.61
CA GLY A 468 13.36 -7.09 -16.31
C GLY A 468 12.46 -8.33 -16.33
N VAL A 469 12.18 -8.88 -15.14
CA VAL A 469 11.38 -10.11 -14.96
C VAL A 469 9.90 -9.93 -15.30
N SER A 470 9.42 -8.68 -15.36
CA SER A 470 7.98 -8.39 -15.53
C SER A 470 7.39 -9.09 -16.75
N SER A 471 8.07 -9.02 -17.91
CA SER A 471 7.61 -9.67 -19.14
C SER A 471 7.68 -11.20 -19.11
N LEU A 472 8.56 -11.79 -18.29
CA LEU A 472 8.64 -13.25 -18.07
C LEU A 472 7.58 -13.76 -17.08
N PHE A 473 7.18 -12.94 -16.10
CA PHE A 473 6.23 -13.33 -15.07
C PHE A 473 4.78 -13.06 -15.49
N TRP A 474 4.53 -11.91 -16.13
CA TRP A 474 3.19 -11.40 -16.49
C TRP A 474 2.99 -11.48 -18.00
N GLY A 475 2.68 -12.69 -18.47
CA GLY A 475 2.49 -13.01 -19.89
C GLY A 475 1.09 -12.70 -20.43
N LYS A 476 0.80 -13.30 -21.58
CA LYS A 476 -0.58 -13.44 -22.07
C LYS A 476 -1.35 -14.36 -21.13
N GLU A 477 -2.67 -14.19 -21.06
CA GLU A 477 -3.52 -15.05 -20.24
C GLU A 477 -3.35 -16.53 -20.65
N GLY A 478 -3.15 -17.41 -19.66
CA GLY A 478 -2.82 -18.83 -19.88
C GLY A 478 -1.31 -19.16 -20.03
N ASP A 479 -0.45 -18.17 -20.25
CA ASP A 479 1.03 -18.32 -20.37
C ASP A 479 1.76 -17.57 -19.22
N PHE A 480 1.21 -17.63 -18.01
CA PHE A 480 1.88 -17.11 -16.81
C PHE A 480 2.99 -18.07 -16.34
N ILE A 481 4.04 -17.52 -15.74
CA ILE A 481 5.06 -18.36 -15.09
C ILE A 481 4.41 -19.21 -13.99
N ASN A 482 4.77 -20.49 -13.90
CA ASN A 482 4.23 -21.36 -12.85
C ASN A 482 4.85 -21.01 -11.50
N LEU A 483 4.18 -20.14 -10.73
CA LEU A 483 4.64 -19.65 -9.42
C LEU A 483 4.74 -20.75 -8.35
N GLU A 484 3.99 -21.86 -8.48
CA GLU A 484 4.06 -22.98 -7.55
C GLU A 484 5.32 -23.80 -7.78
N ASN A 485 5.59 -24.19 -9.03
CA ASN A 485 6.85 -24.81 -9.44
C ASN A 485 8.04 -23.90 -9.12
N PHE A 486 7.92 -22.60 -9.36
CA PHE A 486 8.96 -21.62 -9.03
C PHE A 486 9.31 -21.62 -7.54
N ARG A 487 8.30 -21.78 -6.69
CA ARG A 487 8.46 -21.90 -5.24
C ARG A 487 9.04 -23.26 -4.84
N GLU A 488 8.60 -24.35 -5.46
CA GLU A 488 9.09 -25.71 -5.20
C GLU A 488 10.58 -25.81 -5.53
N TYR A 489 10.95 -25.59 -6.79
CA TYR A 489 12.28 -25.83 -7.37
C TYR A 489 13.27 -24.65 -7.23
N ARG A 490 13.00 -23.70 -6.33
CA ARG A 490 13.82 -22.49 -6.16
C ARG A 490 15.31 -22.77 -5.88
N LYS A 491 15.63 -23.87 -5.17
CA LYS A 491 17.02 -24.22 -4.84
C LYS A 491 17.76 -24.76 -6.07
N GLU A 492 17.07 -25.54 -6.87
CA GLU A 492 17.50 -26.13 -8.12
C GLU A 492 17.75 -25.02 -9.15
N LEU A 493 16.83 -24.05 -9.26
CA LEU A 493 17.02 -22.83 -10.06
C LEU A 493 18.25 -22.02 -9.60
N ARG A 494 18.43 -21.78 -8.30
CA ARG A 494 19.63 -21.10 -7.78
C ARG A 494 20.92 -21.89 -8.11
N LYS A 495 20.89 -23.22 -7.98
CA LYS A 495 22.03 -24.10 -8.31
C LYS A 495 22.37 -24.03 -9.81
N LEU A 496 21.35 -24.04 -10.68
CA LEU A 496 21.52 -23.89 -12.12
C LEU A 496 22.06 -22.50 -12.48
N ALA A 497 21.48 -21.42 -11.96
CA ALA A 497 21.97 -20.07 -12.19
C ALA A 497 23.44 -19.91 -11.77
N LEU A 498 23.82 -20.41 -10.58
CA LEU A 498 25.21 -20.41 -10.14
C LEU A 498 26.12 -21.25 -11.04
N LYS A 499 25.68 -22.44 -11.47
CA LYS A 499 26.44 -23.26 -12.44
C LYS A 499 26.73 -22.45 -13.71
N LEU A 500 25.71 -21.83 -14.31
CA LEU A 500 25.84 -21.05 -15.54
C LEU A 500 26.82 -19.88 -15.38
N ILE A 501 26.68 -19.10 -14.30
CA ILE A 501 27.58 -17.97 -13.97
C ILE A 501 29.04 -18.41 -13.91
N PHE A 502 29.33 -19.56 -13.31
CA PHE A 502 30.71 -20.05 -13.17
C PHE A 502 31.22 -20.84 -14.38
N SER A 503 30.36 -21.44 -15.20
CA SER A 503 30.77 -22.17 -16.41
C SER A 503 30.96 -21.26 -17.63
N ASP A 504 30.21 -20.17 -17.72
CA ASP A 504 30.31 -19.16 -18.77
C ASP A 504 30.01 -17.78 -18.18
N PHE A 505 31.05 -17.17 -17.61
CA PHE A 505 30.96 -15.85 -17.00
C PHE A 505 30.78 -14.72 -18.04
N GLY A 506 31.09 -14.97 -19.32
CA GLY A 506 30.91 -14.00 -20.40
C GLY A 506 29.44 -13.68 -20.62
N THR A 507 28.63 -14.71 -20.86
CA THR A 507 27.16 -14.57 -20.99
C THR A 507 26.52 -13.98 -19.72
N PHE A 508 27.07 -14.23 -18.53
CA PHE A 508 26.60 -13.56 -17.30
C PHE A 508 26.93 -12.06 -17.29
N LEU A 509 28.12 -11.64 -17.71
CA LEU A 509 28.45 -10.22 -17.82
C LEU A 509 27.56 -9.51 -18.85
N GLU A 510 27.28 -10.16 -19.98
CA GLU A 510 26.32 -9.67 -20.98
C GLU A 510 24.91 -9.52 -20.39
N HIS A 511 24.45 -10.49 -19.59
CA HIS A 511 23.19 -10.40 -18.84
C HIS A 511 23.15 -9.18 -17.91
N GLU A 512 24.18 -8.98 -17.08
CA GLU A 512 24.22 -7.87 -16.13
C GLU A 512 24.33 -6.52 -16.86
N MET A 513 25.14 -6.42 -17.92
CA MET A 513 25.20 -5.22 -18.76
C MET A 513 23.83 -4.90 -19.38
N PHE A 514 23.15 -5.90 -19.96
CA PHE A 514 21.85 -5.71 -20.61
C PHE A 514 20.73 -5.35 -19.63
N SER A 515 20.61 -6.08 -18.52
CA SER A 515 19.55 -5.87 -17.52
C SER A 515 19.74 -4.61 -16.68
N SER A 516 20.99 -4.22 -16.40
CA SER A 516 21.31 -2.95 -15.73
C SER A 516 21.36 -1.74 -16.68
N ALA A 517 21.23 -1.92 -18.01
CA ALA A 517 21.48 -0.85 -18.98
C ALA A 517 20.65 0.44 -18.78
N TRP A 518 19.48 0.37 -18.15
CA TRP A 518 18.66 1.55 -17.80
C TRP A 518 19.29 2.44 -16.71
N ILE A 519 20.27 1.93 -15.96
CA ILE A 519 21.02 2.64 -14.91
C ILE A 519 22.09 3.56 -15.51
N TRP A 520 22.71 3.16 -16.62
CA TRP A 520 23.90 3.83 -17.16
C TRP A 520 23.77 4.24 -18.63
N SER A 521 22.92 3.61 -19.44
CA SER A 521 22.70 4.07 -20.82
C SER A 521 21.74 5.26 -20.86
N LEU A 522 22.15 6.34 -21.53
CA LEU A 522 21.28 7.49 -21.82
C LEU A 522 20.24 7.18 -22.90
N SER A 523 20.43 6.11 -23.69
CA SER A 523 19.53 5.73 -24.79
C SER A 523 18.30 4.92 -24.35
N ILE A 524 18.27 4.45 -23.10
CA ILE A 524 17.18 3.64 -22.55
C ILE A 524 16.32 4.55 -21.65
N PRO A 525 15.18 5.06 -22.14
CA PRO A 525 14.30 5.85 -21.31
C PRO A 525 13.63 4.95 -20.26
N CYS A 526 13.47 5.51 -19.07
CA CYS A 526 12.85 4.86 -17.93
C CYS A 526 11.92 5.87 -17.27
N TYR A 527 10.66 5.92 -17.72
CA TYR A 527 9.73 6.98 -17.36
C TYR A 527 8.96 6.66 -16.07
N PHE A 528 8.75 7.70 -15.25
CA PHE A 528 7.76 7.67 -14.17
C PHE A 528 6.35 7.78 -14.77
N GLY A 529 5.73 6.67 -15.17
CA GLY A 529 4.41 6.66 -15.83
C GLY A 529 3.20 6.73 -14.89
N GLU A 530 3.40 6.52 -13.59
CA GLU A 530 2.35 6.03 -12.69
C GLU A 530 1.35 7.09 -12.21
N TYR A 531 1.60 8.37 -12.51
CA TYR A 531 0.64 9.45 -12.25
C TYR A 531 -0.58 9.43 -13.19
N LYS A 532 -0.52 8.68 -14.30
CA LYS A 532 -1.60 8.61 -15.31
C LYS A 532 -2.55 7.44 -15.15
N TYR A 533 -2.13 6.37 -14.49
CA TYR A 533 -2.89 5.11 -14.48
C TYR A 533 -4.01 5.12 -13.44
N ASP A 534 -5.24 4.87 -13.88
CA ASP A 534 -6.39 4.70 -13.01
C ASP A 534 -6.49 3.24 -12.52
N ASN A 535 -5.43 2.80 -11.84
CA ASN A 535 -5.28 1.43 -11.31
C ASN A 535 -6.36 1.06 -10.26
N TYR A 536 -7.13 2.04 -9.76
CA TYR A 536 -8.16 1.89 -8.73
C TYR A 536 -9.39 1.06 -9.18
N ILE A 537 -9.54 0.79 -10.48
CA ILE A 537 -10.78 0.27 -11.08
C ILE A 537 -11.08 -1.21 -10.72
N TYR A 538 -10.07 -1.98 -10.30
CA TYR A 538 -10.16 -3.45 -10.23
C TYR A 538 -10.60 -4.07 -8.90
N PHE A 539 -11.11 -3.30 -7.93
CA PHE A 539 -11.35 -3.85 -6.59
C PHE A 539 -12.73 -3.56 -5.95
N ASP A 540 -13.25 -4.65 -5.36
CA ASP A 540 -14.36 -4.83 -4.41
C ASP A 540 -14.78 -3.59 -3.57
N ALA A 541 -16.05 -3.54 -3.19
CA ALA A 541 -16.66 -2.50 -2.34
C ALA A 541 -15.87 -2.22 -1.04
N LYS A 542 -15.13 -3.23 -0.55
CA LYS A 542 -14.21 -3.10 0.58
C LYS A 542 -13.12 -2.04 0.36
N ILE A 543 -12.64 -1.85 -0.87
CA ILE A 543 -11.62 -0.87 -1.25
C ILE A 543 -12.19 0.55 -1.36
N TYR A 544 -13.40 0.71 -1.86
CA TYR A 544 -14.12 2.00 -1.80
C TYR A 544 -14.32 2.47 -0.36
N SER A 545 -14.64 1.56 0.57
CA SER A 545 -14.90 1.92 1.99
C SER A 545 -13.69 2.50 2.75
N ILE A 546 -12.47 2.34 2.24
CA ILE A 546 -11.24 2.92 2.83
C ILE A 546 -10.74 4.18 2.09
N GLY A 547 -11.54 4.72 1.17
CA GLY A 547 -11.19 5.94 0.41
C GLY A 547 -10.14 5.74 -0.68
N LEU A 548 -9.93 4.51 -1.15
CA LEU A 548 -8.94 4.19 -2.20
C LEU A 548 -9.60 4.28 -3.60
N TYR A 549 -9.99 5.48 -3.99
CA TYR A 549 -10.51 5.79 -5.32
C TYR A 549 -10.06 7.20 -5.73
N LYS A 550 -9.79 7.43 -7.02
CA LYS A 550 -9.32 8.72 -7.53
C LYS A 550 -10.39 9.79 -7.31
N ASN A 551 -10.08 10.77 -6.45
CA ASN A 551 -11.02 11.83 -6.05
C ASN A 551 -10.26 13.17 -5.91
N PRO A 552 -9.71 13.69 -7.02
CA PRO A 552 -8.86 14.89 -7.02
C PRO A 552 -9.64 16.08 -6.49
N LYS A 553 -9.13 16.71 -5.43
CA LYS A 553 -9.73 17.91 -4.82
C LYS A 553 -9.39 19.19 -5.58
N LEU A 554 -8.35 19.14 -6.41
CA LEU A 554 -7.95 20.22 -7.31
C LEU A 554 -7.82 19.71 -8.77
N PRO A 555 -8.92 19.29 -9.42
CA PRO A 555 -8.87 18.62 -10.73
C PRO A 555 -8.34 19.52 -11.86
N GLN A 556 -8.50 20.85 -11.76
CA GLN A 556 -7.90 21.80 -12.70
C GLN A 556 -6.36 21.84 -12.56
N ILE A 557 -5.86 21.84 -11.32
CA ILE A 557 -4.43 21.80 -11.03
C ILE A 557 -3.82 20.46 -11.46
N GLN A 558 -4.54 19.35 -11.26
CA GLN A 558 -4.12 18.04 -11.76
C GLN A 558 -3.86 18.07 -13.27
N LYS A 559 -4.82 18.56 -14.07
CA LYS A 559 -4.66 18.68 -15.54
C LYS A 559 -3.48 19.56 -15.95
N ILE A 560 -3.20 20.64 -15.18
CA ILE A 560 -2.03 21.49 -15.41
C ILE A 560 -0.73 20.73 -15.11
N ILE A 561 -0.66 20.02 -13.98
CA ILE A 561 0.50 19.18 -13.63
C ILE A 561 0.72 18.10 -14.69
N GLU A 562 -0.32 17.38 -15.12
CA GLU A 562 -0.25 16.36 -16.17
C GLU A 562 0.30 16.95 -17.48
N LYS A 563 -0.23 18.09 -17.95
CA LYS A 563 0.25 18.76 -19.16
C LYS A 563 1.70 19.24 -19.06
N ILE A 564 2.13 19.78 -17.91
CA ILE A 564 3.52 20.16 -17.67
C ILE A 564 4.42 18.93 -17.62
N THR A 565 3.98 17.86 -16.96
CA THR A 565 4.72 16.60 -16.86
C THR A 565 4.90 15.98 -18.25
N ASP A 566 3.85 15.94 -19.07
CA ASP A 566 3.92 15.47 -20.45
C ASP A 566 4.86 16.30 -21.32
N LEU A 567 4.84 17.63 -21.19
CA LEU A 567 5.77 18.49 -21.92
C LEU A 567 7.22 18.17 -21.52
N ILE A 568 7.52 18.10 -20.21
CA ILE A 568 8.85 17.76 -19.72
C ILE A 568 9.26 16.35 -20.18
N PHE A 569 8.37 15.37 -20.07
CA PHE A 569 8.68 13.96 -20.34
C PHE A 569 8.82 13.68 -21.84
N ASN A 570 8.14 14.45 -22.72
CA ASN A 570 8.27 14.31 -24.16
C ASN A 570 9.47 15.07 -24.74
N TYR A 571 9.69 16.33 -24.33
CA TYR A 571 10.73 17.20 -24.89
C TYR A 571 12.07 17.10 -24.14
N PHE A 572 12.06 16.80 -22.84
CA PHE A 572 13.26 16.71 -21.99
C PHE A 572 13.44 15.30 -21.40
N LYS A 573 13.20 14.28 -22.24
CA LYS A 573 13.32 12.83 -21.91
C LYS A 573 14.53 12.49 -21.06
N ILE A 574 15.69 13.10 -21.35
CA ILE A 574 16.95 12.89 -20.62
C ILE A 574 16.83 13.18 -19.11
N LEU A 575 16.08 14.23 -18.72
CA LEU A 575 15.84 14.63 -17.33
C LEU A 575 14.90 13.66 -16.58
N THR A 576 14.31 12.69 -17.27
CA THR A 576 13.49 11.65 -16.66
C THR A 576 14.21 10.30 -16.56
N THR A 577 15.43 10.19 -17.12
CA THR A 577 16.22 8.96 -17.06
C THR A 577 16.94 8.80 -15.72
N ALA A 578 17.15 7.55 -15.29
CA ALA A 578 17.98 7.27 -14.12
C ALA A 578 19.47 7.49 -14.43
N SER A 579 19.89 7.24 -15.66
CA SER A 579 21.26 7.36 -16.15
C SER A 579 21.80 8.79 -16.14
N PHE A 580 20.97 9.79 -16.46
CA PHE A 580 21.36 11.20 -16.28
C PHE A 580 21.76 11.50 -14.82
N TYR A 581 20.98 11.05 -13.85
CA TYR A 581 21.25 11.29 -12.43
C TYR A 581 22.37 10.42 -11.85
N PHE A 582 22.59 9.23 -12.42
CA PHE A 582 23.80 8.43 -12.17
C PHE A 582 25.07 9.20 -12.60
N TYR A 583 25.14 9.66 -13.86
CA TYR A 583 26.31 10.42 -14.32
C TYR A 583 26.47 11.75 -13.57
N LEU A 584 25.38 12.47 -13.25
CA LEU A 584 25.46 13.66 -12.42
C LEU A 584 26.01 13.35 -11.02
N THR A 585 25.60 12.23 -10.41
CA THR A 585 26.13 11.75 -9.12
C THR A 585 27.64 11.48 -9.19
N ILE A 586 28.13 10.83 -10.26
CA ILE A 586 29.56 10.57 -10.48
C ILE A 586 30.34 11.87 -10.73
N PHE A 587 29.83 12.76 -11.59
CA PHE A 587 30.45 14.06 -11.85
C PHE A 587 30.57 14.91 -10.58
N LEU A 588 29.49 15.04 -9.80
CA LEU A 588 29.49 15.77 -8.54
C LEU A 588 30.39 15.10 -7.50
N PHE A 589 30.58 13.78 -7.53
CA PHE A 589 31.56 13.12 -6.66
C PHE A 589 32.99 13.61 -6.95
N PHE A 590 33.38 13.69 -8.22
CA PHE A 590 34.72 14.17 -8.56
C PHE A 590 34.91 15.67 -8.26
N VAL A 591 33.96 16.51 -8.66
CA VAL A 591 34.04 17.98 -8.52
C VAL A 591 33.87 18.42 -7.05
N LEU A 592 32.83 17.95 -6.35
CA LEU A 592 32.45 18.46 -5.03
C LEU A 592 33.23 17.76 -3.89
N LYS A 593 34.57 17.88 -3.89
CA LYS A 593 35.48 17.23 -2.91
C LYS A 593 34.98 17.30 -1.46
N ASN A 594 34.48 18.46 -1.03
CA ASN A 594 33.97 18.70 0.32
C ASN A 594 32.68 17.94 0.68
N TYR A 595 31.91 17.48 -0.31
CA TYR A 595 30.57 16.90 -0.15
C TYR A 595 30.47 15.42 -0.54
N ARG A 596 31.58 14.80 -0.99
CA ARG A 596 31.68 13.38 -1.40
C ARG A 596 31.00 12.39 -0.44
N LEU A 597 31.09 12.62 0.87
CA LEU A 597 30.48 11.77 1.90
C LEU A 597 28.96 11.61 1.77
N ILE A 598 28.27 12.59 1.20
CA ILE A 598 26.80 12.56 0.98
C ILE A 598 26.46 11.64 -0.21
N LEU A 599 27.35 11.56 -1.20
CA LEU A 599 27.16 10.78 -2.43
C LEU A 599 27.49 9.29 -2.25
N ILE A 600 28.39 8.93 -1.33
CA ILE A 600 28.83 7.54 -1.13
C ILE A 600 27.65 6.58 -0.91
N PRO A 601 26.67 6.81 -0.02
CA PRO A 601 25.57 5.86 0.20
C PRO A 601 24.71 5.60 -1.05
N THR A 602 24.50 6.61 -1.90
CA THR A 602 23.71 6.43 -3.14
C THR A 602 24.53 5.80 -4.28
N ILE A 603 25.85 6.00 -4.30
CA ILE A 603 26.76 5.25 -5.17
C ILE A 603 26.77 3.76 -4.78
N LEU A 604 26.92 3.44 -3.48
CA LEU A 604 26.86 2.05 -2.99
C LEU A 604 25.50 1.40 -3.28
N SER A 605 24.41 2.15 -3.10
CA SER A 605 23.07 1.72 -3.54
C SER A 605 23.00 1.40 -5.03
N THR A 606 23.57 2.27 -5.88
CA THR A 606 23.56 2.07 -7.34
C THR A 606 24.34 0.82 -7.74
N ILE A 607 25.51 0.58 -7.12
CA ILE A 607 26.31 -0.64 -7.33
C ILE A 607 25.49 -1.89 -7.01
N ILE A 608 24.74 -1.89 -5.90
CA ILE A 608 23.85 -3.00 -5.55
C ILE A 608 22.79 -3.21 -6.64
N PHE A 609 22.10 -2.15 -7.07
CA PHE A 609 21.07 -2.26 -8.11
C PHE A 609 21.59 -2.75 -9.47
N ILE A 610 22.85 -2.48 -9.84
CA ILE A 610 23.45 -3.05 -11.05
C ILE A 610 23.38 -4.58 -11.02
N PHE A 611 23.73 -5.22 -9.89
CA PHE A 611 23.78 -6.68 -9.77
C PHE A 611 22.48 -7.36 -9.34
N ILE A 612 21.54 -6.65 -8.69
CA ILE A 612 20.32 -7.28 -8.13
C ILE A 612 19.01 -6.75 -8.68
N SER A 613 19.01 -5.81 -9.63
CA SER A 613 17.74 -5.33 -10.18
C SER A 613 17.07 -6.40 -11.03
N VAL A 614 15.76 -6.53 -10.80
CA VAL A 614 14.85 -7.42 -11.54
C VAL A 614 13.79 -6.62 -12.33
N SER A 615 13.73 -5.30 -12.14
CA SER A 615 12.88 -4.40 -12.91
C SER A 615 13.68 -3.15 -13.31
N ASN A 616 13.23 -2.46 -14.34
CA ASN A 616 13.86 -1.29 -14.93
C ASN A 616 13.06 -0.02 -14.61
N ASP A 617 12.90 0.26 -13.31
CA ASP A 617 12.12 1.41 -12.79
C ASP A 617 13.02 2.51 -12.19
N TRP A 618 12.79 3.76 -12.60
CA TRP A 618 13.53 4.95 -12.16
C TRP A 618 13.52 5.12 -10.63
N ARG A 619 12.40 4.73 -9.99
CA ARG A 619 12.16 4.83 -8.54
C ARG A 619 13.26 4.20 -7.68
N PHE A 620 13.94 3.17 -8.18
CA PHE A 620 15.02 2.49 -7.46
C PHE A 620 16.30 3.33 -7.32
N LEU A 621 16.52 4.28 -8.24
CA LEU A 621 17.67 5.19 -8.23
C LEU A 621 17.30 6.64 -7.89
N ALA A 622 16.09 6.86 -7.35
CA ALA A 622 15.64 8.18 -6.91
C ALA A 622 16.62 8.82 -5.89
N GLY A 623 17.37 8.04 -5.11
CA GLY A 623 18.46 8.56 -4.26
C GLY A 623 19.49 9.40 -5.02
N ASN A 624 19.90 8.97 -6.22
CA ASN A 624 20.81 9.72 -7.07
C ASN A 624 20.19 11.05 -7.50
N TYR A 625 18.90 11.04 -7.88
CA TYR A 625 18.16 12.26 -8.24
C TYR A 625 18.14 13.28 -7.11
N PHE A 626 17.55 12.93 -5.96
CA PHE A 626 17.34 13.87 -4.86
C PHE A 626 18.67 14.40 -4.30
N ILE A 627 19.69 13.55 -4.13
CA ILE A 627 20.97 13.96 -3.55
C ILE A 627 21.76 14.84 -4.52
N SER A 628 21.85 14.46 -5.80
CA SER A 628 22.62 15.22 -6.80
C SER A 628 22.03 16.62 -7.04
N ILE A 629 20.70 16.74 -7.13
CA ILE A 629 20.04 18.03 -7.29
C ILE A 629 20.19 18.90 -6.03
N LEU A 630 20.01 18.36 -4.82
CA LEU A 630 20.23 19.12 -3.58
C LEU A 630 21.66 19.69 -3.47
N LEU A 631 22.67 18.94 -3.94
CA LEU A 631 24.04 19.43 -4.00
C LEU A 631 24.23 20.50 -5.09
N ALA A 632 23.69 20.31 -6.29
CA ALA A 632 23.73 21.31 -7.35
C ALA A 632 23.12 22.66 -6.89
N LEU A 633 21.95 22.62 -6.23
CA LEU A 633 21.30 23.81 -5.67
C LEU A 633 22.15 24.50 -4.59
N LYS A 634 22.91 23.75 -3.79
CA LYS A 634 23.84 24.32 -2.81
C LYS A 634 24.96 25.12 -3.47
N PHE A 635 25.50 24.63 -4.59
CA PHE A 635 26.58 25.30 -5.32
C PHE A 635 26.10 26.58 -6.01
N ILE A 636 24.98 26.53 -6.73
CA ILE A 636 24.36 27.71 -7.36
C ILE A 636 24.05 28.79 -6.30
N THR A 637 23.66 28.39 -5.10
CA THR A 637 23.42 29.33 -3.99
C THR A 637 24.71 29.96 -3.43
N TYR A 638 25.85 29.25 -3.47
CA TYR A 638 27.10 29.72 -2.88
C TYR A 638 27.80 30.79 -3.75
N GLU A 639 27.91 30.58 -5.07
CA GLU A 639 28.59 31.53 -5.96
C GLU A 639 27.94 32.92 -5.96
N LYS A 640 26.61 32.98 -5.84
CA LYS A 640 25.87 34.26 -5.87
C LYS A 640 26.03 35.09 -4.60
N ILE A 641 26.40 34.49 -3.46
CA ILE A 641 26.66 35.23 -2.22
C ILE A 641 28.01 35.94 -2.33
N ASN A 642 29.06 35.24 -2.76
CA ASN A 642 30.39 35.81 -2.93
C ASN A 642 30.45 36.87 -4.06
N LYS A 643 29.57 36.77 -5.08
CA LYS A 643 29.40 37.81 -6.12
C LYS A 643 28.54 39.01 -5.70
N SER A 644 27.97 39.01 -4.49
CA SER A 644 27.23 40.15 -3.91
C SER A 644 27.96 40.80 -2.74
N SER A 645 29.17 40.34 -2.44
CA SER A 645 30.07 40.85 -1.39
C SER A 645 31.39 41.40 -1.95
N ASN A 646 31.50 41.42 -3.28
CA ASN A 646 32.50 42.12 -4.08
C ASN A 646 31.74 43.10 -5.00
#